data_AF-F7K4B4-F1
#
_entry.id   AF-F7K4B4-F1
#
_cell.length_a   1.000
_cell.length_b   1.000
_cell.length_c   1.000
_cell.angle_alpha   90.00
_cell.angle_beta   90.00
_cell.angle_gamma   90.00
#
_symmetry.space_group_name_H-M   'P 1'
#
loop_
_entity.id
_entity.type
_entity.pdbx_description
1 polymer ?
#
loop_
_entity_poly.entity_id
_entity_poly.type
_entity_poly.pdbx_seq_one_letter_code
_entity_poly.pdbx_strand_id
1 'polypeptide(L)'
;MSEDNKKTKKTGRIIFTVILSLGIAALAGGAVLYRQFILPRDFDWLFPWMESAVFAGLFLAVFWILFLWLPIGKKEKWLLFGSSVLAAILAVVCIALVLPEKVSIQRSPDRKYTLVTVENTEKQTTAVYRIYYGVLKREKEQLPFLPQTALKYQWLQNDVCAVTGRNEAGEICQYLATYGERGDGISYIDPLAAMHGNWEAEVDGVKCKLSIGGTVELELPEIRESFDSSECERYGTIAVTLGKGGDARWSLVMNQDCRLNDGSIAQGGTLTLCPVSMETTSGDEKSPEAINPIIWTSTDEREAWIGTEAVQGEEKENVIWVKLKQYFGQREQEKQSPEESIIKEMRSLAESNPSGEGYEPSQTGIFFVETTDAEECWNVRNILKEFQSCYQINGVDSAVQIDSVRCLAGDQADGLYEVNTAEFLVSPGIAGQVADGSFMEMRYDFRLVKTPAGYYVYRFLNGMDGGWGLETAAGEAYKLSDKEEYYFYLPGEYDTSDMYKFAKSPEEGMKELYQAVLGERYPNASEAVYDGFPAMQLDDSGLLFLLYDGITKDCLHYRYRVVSSQTPGLHRYGRLEIQEAYQAAIKRGMSDIAAADRTVKMVRASETEQSAGAESPAGTNPADGKAENGKDVPVQGKESSGPREGEELWDTYNGDYAREISLKEQGITFRMVELDAALGSRFYGLIKSYDGGKSWYKVGKDPFHSQTGMDIDFIFFDEDFGFAALAHNGGDSADLYVTEDGGFSYSIVKMEEKLVTLDGDYTYAPYDYPQMPYWENGTLYVLCGQGADGDYDGGDAWTLARYRSEDHGKSFRFDGIVPGTGR
;
A
#
# COMPACT_ATOMS: atom_id res chain seq x y z
N MET A 1 -10.00 -52.38 -55.14
CA MET A 1 -10.01 -51.11 -54.38
C MET A 1 -9.33 -50.06 -55.27
N SER A 2 -10.08 -49.09 -55.82
CA SER A 2 -9.58 -48.15 -56.85
C SER A 2 -8.42 -47.30 -56.33
N GLU A 3 -7.52 -46.85 -57.21
CA GLU A 3 -6.40 -45.95 -56.87
C GLU A 3 -6.87 -44.68 -56.16
N ASP A 4 -8.04 -44.15 -56.51
CA ASP A 4 -8.66 -43.00 -55.84
C ASP A 4 -8.97 -43.26 -54.37
N ASN A 5 -9.36 -44.48 -54.00
CA ASN A 5 -9.66 -44.87 -52.62
C ASN A 5 -8.37 -45.06 -51.78
N LYS A 6 -7.23 -45.35 -52.43
CA LYS A 6 -5.90 -45.34 -51.79
C LYS A 6 -5.38 -43.92 -51.59
N LYS A 7 -5.55 -43.03 -52.58
CA LYS A 7 -5.17 -41.61 -52.50
C LYS A 7 -5.95 -40.87 -51.41
N THR A 8 -7.28 -40.96 -51.39
CA THR A 8 -8.13 -40.33 -50.36
C THR A 8 -7.80 -40.81 -48.93
N LYS A 9 -7.55 -42.11 -48.73
CA LYS A 9 -7.09 -42.65 -47.43
C LYS A 9 -5.70 -42.13 -47.03
N LYS A 10 -4.80 -41.91 -47.99
CA LYS A 10 -3.47 -41.34 -47.73
C LYS A 10 -3.57 -39.85 -47.37
N THR A 11 -4.40 -39.09 -48.08
CA THR A 11 -4.66 -37.67 -47.78
C THR A 11 -5.30 -37.47 -46.41
N GLY A 12 -6.30 -38.28 -46.04
CA GLY A 12 -6.92 -38.21 -44.71
C GLY A 12 -5.94 -38.53 -43.56
N ARG A 13 -5.00 -39.46 -43.77
CA ARG A 13 -3.93 -39.75 -42.79
C ARG A 13 -2.98 -38.58 -42.60
N ILE A 14 -2.60 -37.90 -43.70
CA ILE A 14 -1.74 -36.72 -43.66
C ILE A 14 -2.42 -35.58 -42.90
N ILE A 15 -3.69 -35.28 -43.22
CA ILE A 15 -4.47 -34.24 -42.53
C ILE A 15 -4.54 -34.53 -41.03
N PHE A 16 -4.83 -35.77 -40.63
CA PHE A 16 -4.90 -36.15 -39.23
C PHE A 16 -3.54 -36.03 -38.52
N THR A 17 -2.44 -36.42 -39.19
CA THR A 17 -1.08 -36.23 -38.65
C THR A 17 -0.76 -34.75 -38.44
N VAL A 18 -1.13 -33.87 -39.38
CA VAL A 18 -0.90 -32.42 -39.26
C VAL A 18 -1.68 -31.85 -38.07
N ILE A 19 -2.97 -32.19 -37.94
CA ILE A 19 -3.81 -31.73 -36.82
C ILE A 19 -3.21 -32.18 -35.48
N LEU A 20 -2.81 -33.45 -35.36
CA LEU A 20 -2.26 -33.96 -34.12
C LEU A 20 -0.87 -33.35 -33.80
N SER A 21 -0.06 -33.07 -34.83
CA SER A 21 1.25 -32.42 -34.66
C SER A 21 1.11 -30.98 -34.19
N LEU A 22 0.13 -30.24 -34.72
CA LEU A 22 -0.22 -28.89 -34.24
C LEU A 22 -0.72 -28.92 -32.79
N GLY A 23 -1.54 -29.90 -32.43
CA GLY A 23 -2.00 -30.09 -31.05
C GLY A 23 -0.86 -30.39 -30.08
N ILE A 24 0.10 -31.25 -30.48
CA ILE A 24 1.31 -31.53 -29.70
C ILE A 24 2.15 -30.27 -29.53
N ALA A 25 2.38 -29.51 -30.61
CA ALA A 25 3.16 -28.29 -30.56
C ALA A 25 2.51 -27.24 -29.63
N ALA A 26 1.19 -27.09 -29.68
CA ALA A 26 0.46 -26.17 -28.81
C ALA A 26 0.53 -26.61 -27.33
N LEU A 27 0.31 -27.89 -27.03
CA LEU A 27 0.37 -28.42 -25.65
C LEU A 27 1.80 -28.38 -25.09
N ALA A 28 2.80 -28.73 -25.89
CA ALA A 28 4.21 -28.67 -25.49
C ALA A 28 4.66 -27.22 -25.29
N GLY A 29 4.29 -26.31 -26.20
CA GLY A 29 4.50 -24.88 -26.05
C GLY A 29 3.84 -24.34 -24.78
N GLY A 30 2.59 -24.71 -24.51
CA GLY A 30 1.88 -24.37 -23.29
C GLY A 30 2.56 -24.90 -22.01
N ALA A 31 3.06 -26.13 -22.02
CA ALA A 31 3.81 -26.70 -20.89
C ALA A 31 5.15 -25.99 -20.66
N VAL A 32 5.84 -25.58 -21.73
CA VAL A 32 7.07 -24.77 -21.64
C VAL A 32 6.75 -23.38 -21.08
N LEU A 33 5.71 -22.71 -21.60
CA LEU A 33 5.27 -21.40 -21.10
C LEU A 33 4.86 -21.48 -19.63
N TYR A 34 4.14 -22.54 -19.22
CA TYR A 34 3.79 -22.78 -17.83
C TYR A 34 5.06 -22.85 -16.96
N ARG A 35 6.04 -23.69 -17.32
CA ARG A 35 7.28 -23.85 -16.53
C ARG A 35 8.19 -22.62 -16.55
N GLN A 36 8.21 -21.84 -17.62
CA GLN A 36 9.09 -20.67 -17.75
C GLN A 36 8.50 -19.38 -17.17
N PHE A 37 7.18 -19.20 -17.22
CA PHE A 37 6.56 -17.92 -16.87
C PHE A 37 5.50 -18.02 -15.76
N ILE A 38 4.82 -19.16 -15.61
CA ILE A 38 3.72 -19.29 -14.63
C ILE A 38 4.25 -19.87 -13.31
N LEU A 39 4.98 -20.98 -13.37
CA LEU A 39 5.55 -21.65 -12.20
C LEU A 39 6.49 -20.75 -11.38
N PRO A 40 7.37 -19.91 -12.00
CA PRO A 40 8.22 -18.99 -11.23
C PRO A 40 7.47 -17.85 -10.51
N ARG A 41 6.18 -17.66 -10.81
CA ARG A 41 5.30 -16.67 -10.16
C ARG A 41 4.42 -17.29 -9.06
N ASP A 42 4.85 -18.43 -8.52
CA ASP A 42 4.17 -19.22 -7.49
C ASP A 42 2.75 -19.70 -7.87
N PHE A 43 2.48 -19.86 -9.15
CA PHE A 43 1.25 -20.48 -9.64
C PHE A 43 1.46 -21.96 -9.94
N ASP A 44 0.73 -22.80 -9.22
CA ASP A 44 0.71 -24.24 -9.40
C ASP A 44 -0.60 -24.72 -10.04
N TRP A 45 -0.58 -25.92 -10.62
CA TRP A 45 -1.82 -26.60 -10.99
C TRP A 45 -2.71 -26.83 -9.77
N LEU A 46 -4.02 -26.60 -9.91
CA LEU A 46 -5.00 -26.84 -8.85
C LEU A 46 -4.87 -28.25 -8.26
N PHE A 47 -4.65 -29.23 -9.13
CA PHE A 47 -4.27 -30.58 -8.70
C PHE A 47 -2.89 -30.97 -9.25
N PRO A 48 -2.00 -31.52 -8.41
CA PRO A 48 -0.65 -31.92 -8.79
C PRO A 48 -0.59 -32.89 -9.99
N TRP A 49 -1.58 -33.76 -10.13
CA TRP A 49 -1.64 -34.75 -11.22
C TRP A 49 -1.91 -34.13 -12.60
N MET A 50 -2.40 -32.88 -12.67
CA MET A 50 -2.78 -32.24 -13.93
C MET A 50 -1.58 -32.08 -14.86
N GLU A 51 -0.41 -31.73 -14.32
CA GLU A 51 0.81 -31.64 -15.11
C GLU A 51 1.16 -33.00 -15.74
N SER A 52 1.08 -34.07 -14.94
CA SER A 52 1.31 -35.44 -15.40
C SER A 52 0.30 -35.86 -16.48
N ALA A 53 -0.96 -35.41 -16.38
CA ALA A 53 -1.98 -35.66 -17.39
C ALA A 53 -1.68 -34.95 -18.72
N VAL A 54 -1.15 -33.72 -18.68
CA VAL A 54 -0.71 -33.00 -19.89
C VAL A 54 0.41 -33.77 -20.59
N PHE A 55 1.42 -34.23 -19.84
CA PHE A 55 2.51 -35.03 -20.41
C PHE A 55 2.03 -36.38 -20.95
N ALA A 56 1.17 -37.09 -20.22
CA ALA A 56 0.57 -38.34 -20.69
C ALA A 56 -0.21 -38.14 -22.01
N GLY A 57 -0.94 -37.02 -22.14
CA GLY A 57 -1.62 -36.62 -23.36
C GLY A 57 -0.67 -36.38 -24.54
N LEU A 58 0.46 -35.70 -24.30
CA LEU A 58 1.51 -35.48 -25.30
C LEU A 58 2.11 -36.81 -25.80
N PHE A 59 2.46 -37.71 -24.88
CA PHE A 59 3.01 -39.03 -25.23
C PHE A 59 1.99 -39.88 -26.00
N LEU A 60 0.72 -39.87 -25.59
CA LEU A 60 -0.35 -40.52 -26.33
C LEU A 60 -0.46 -39.96 -27.74
N ALA A 61 -0.46 -38.64 -27.91
CA ALA A 61 -0.56 -38.03 -29.24
C ALA A 61 0.63 -38.42 -30.14
N VAL A 62 1.87 -38.39 -29.64
CA VAL A 62 3.04 -38.86 -30.40
C VAL A 62 2.90 -40.34 -30.78
N PHE A 63 2.49 -41.18 -29.82
CA PHE A 63 2.22 -42.59 -30.06
C PHE A 63 1.16 -42.78 -31.16
N TRP A 64 0.10 -41.97 -31.17
CA TRP A 64 -0.96 -41.99 -32.17
C TRP A 64 -0.48 -41.60 -33.57
N ILE A 65 0.39 -40.60 -33.69
CA ILE A 65 1.00 -40.25 -34.97
C ILE A 65 1.75 -41.46 -35.53
N LEU A 66 2.64 -42.06 -34.73
CA LEU A 66 3.42 -43.23 -35.15
C LEU A 66 2.50 -44.40 -35.54
N PHE A 67 1.42 -44.60 -34.77
CA PHE A 67 0.50 -45.70 -34.93
C PHE A 67 -0.47 -45.54 -36.12
N LEU A 68 -0.78 -44.31 -36.54
CA LEU A 68 -1.60 -44.04 -37.73
C LEU A 68 -1.01 -44.66 -39.00
N TRP A 69 0.32 -44.67 -39.09
CA TRP A 69 1.10 -45.11 -40.24
C TRP A 69 1.41 -46.61 -40.24
N LEU A 70 1.17 -47.34 -39.14
CA LEU A 70 1.36 -48.79 -39.09
C LEU A 70 0.37 -49.55 -40.01
N PRO A 71 0.83 -50.62 -40.70
CA PRO A 71 0.03 -51.41 -41.64
C PRO A 71 -0.82 -52.48 -40.95
N ILE A 72 -1.60 -52.10 -39.94
CA ILE A 72 -2.41 -53.03 -39.12
C ILE A 72 -3.91 -52.85 -39.44
N GLY A 73 -4.71 -53.89 -39.25
CA GLY A 73 -6.16 -53.89 -39.47
C GLY A 73 -6.93 -52.91 -38.56
N LYS A 74 -8.14 -52.52 -38.98
CA LYS A 74 -8.95 -51.49 -38.27
C LYS A 74 -9.36 -51.93 -36.86
N LYS A 75 -9.64 -53.21 -36.64
CA LYS A 75 -10.12 -53.72 -35.34
C LYS A 75 -9.00 -53.68 -34.30
N GLU A 76 -7.81 -54.09 -34.72
CA GLU A 76 -6.59 -54.07 -33.92
C GLU A 76 -6.21 -52.63 -33.56
N LYS A 77 -6.42 -51.68 -34.47
CA LYS A 77 -6.18 -50.24 -34.19
C LYS A 77 -7.10 -49.68 -33.11
N TRP A 78 -8.39 -50.04 -33.12
CA TRP A 78 -9.33 -49.61 -32.08
C TRP A 78 -9.06 -50.28 -30.73
N LEU A 79 -8.63 -51.54 -30.73
CA LEU A 79 -8.25 -52.24 -29.50
C LEU A 79 -7.02 -51.58 -28.84
N LEU A 80 -6.00 -51.30 -29.64
CA LEU A 80 -4.80 -50.58 -29.19
C LEU A 80 -5.12 -49.15 -28.77
N PHE A 81 -6.19 -48.56 -29.32
CA PHE A 81 -6.70 -47.27 -28.86
C PHE A 81 -7.22 -47.32 -27.45
N GLY A 82 -8.16 -48.22 -27.18
CA GLY A 82 -8.69 -48.41 -25.84
C GLY A 82 -7.60 -48.74 -24.82
N SER A 83 -6.66 -49.64 -25.17
CA SER A 83 -5.63 -50.09 -24.22
C SER A 83 -4.61 -49.01 -23.87
N SER A 84 -4.19 -48.18 -24.83
CA SER A 84 -3.21 -47.12 -24.57
C SER A 84 -3.82 -45.95 -23.77
N VAL A 85 -5.06 -45.56 -24.07
CA VAL A 85 -5.79 -44.56 -23.26
C VAL A 85 -5.98 -45.07 -21.83
N LEU A 86 -6.37 -46.34 -21.66
CA LEU A 86 -6.51 -46.95 -20.33
C LEU A 86 -5.15 -46.98 -19.59
N ALA A 87 -4.07 -47.33 -20.27
CA ALA A 87 -2.73 -47.34 -19.69
C ALA A 87 -2.27 -45.93 -19.25
N ALA A 88 -2.56 -44.90 -20.04
CA ALA A 88 -2.24 -43.52 -19.68
C ALA A 88 -3.06 -43.02 -18.48
N ILE A 89 -4.36 -43.33 -18.44
CA ILE A 89 -5.20 -43.02 -17.27
C ILE A 89 -4.66 -43.72 -16.03
N LEU A 90 -4.34 -45.02 -16.13
CA LEU A 90 -3.78 -45.78 -15.02
C LEU A 90 -2.44 -45.19 -14.54
N ALA A 91 -1.57 -44.77 -15.47
CA ALA A 91 -0.31 -44.11 -15.14
C ALA A 91 -0.53 -42.79 -14.39
N VAL A 92 -1.44 -41.93 -14.85
CA VAL A 92 -1.77 -40.67 -14.16
C VAL A 92 -2.34 -40.94 -12.76
N VAL A 93 -3.21 -41.95 -12.61
CA VAL A 93 -3.76 -42.35 -11.30
C VAL A 93 -2.65 -42.86 -10.38
N CYS A 94 -1.74 -43.72 -10.86
CA CYS A 94 -0.61 -44.20 -10.07
C CYS A 94 0.31 -43.06 -9.63
N ILE A 95 0.58 -42.08 -10.50
CA ILE A 95 1.36 -40.89 -10.16
C ILE A 95 0.60 -40.06 -9.12
N ALA A 96 -0.70 -39.79 -9.32
CA ALA A 96 -1.52 -39.01 -8.39
C ALA A 96 -1.53 -39.58 -6.97
N LEU A 97 -1.44 -40.91 -6.81
CA LEU A 97 -1.41 -41.57 -5.50
C LEU A 97 -0.08 -41.43 -4.75
N VAL A 98 1.02 -41.12 -5.45
CA VAL A 98 2.36 -40.98 -4.86
C VAL A 98 2.83 -39.53 -4.74
N LEU A 99 2.10 -38.57 -5.30
CA LEU A 99 2.44 -37.15 -5.18
C LEU A 99 2.32 -36.69 -3.72
N PRO A 100 3.24 -35.84 -3.24
CA PRO A 100 3.31 -35.44 -1.83
C PRO A 100 2.19 -34.48 -1.43
N GLU A 101 1.55 -33.84 -2.41
CA GLU A 101 0.48 -32.88 -2.18
C GLU A 101 -0.90 -33.51 -2.22
N LYS A 102 -1.68 -33.29 -1.16
CA LYS A 102 -3.10 -33.61 -1.09
C LYS A 102 -3.91 -32.33 -1.05
N VAL A 103 -4.87 -32.21 -1.97
CA VAL A 103 -5.72 -31.03 -2.13
C VAL A 103 -7.12 -31.34 -1.59
N SER A 104 -7.58 -30.55 -0.63
CA SER A 104 -8.94 -30.58 -0.10
C SER A 104 -9.70 -29.34 -0.57
N ILE A 105 -10.96 -29.52 -0.97
CA ILE A 105 -11.81 -28.46 -1.52
C ILE A 105 -13.12 -28.41 -0.74
N GLN A 106 -13.45 -27.24 -0.20
CA GLN A 106 -14.71 -26.96 0.46
C GLN A 106 -15.42 -25.81 -0.26
N ARG A 107 -16.72 -25.96 -0.50
CA ARG A 107 -17.55 -24.89 -1.12
C ARG A 107 -18.38 -24.20 -0.07
N SER A 108 -18.57 -22.89 -0.22
CA SER A 108 -19.49 -22.13 0.60
C SER A 108 -20.93 -22.65 0.46
N PRO A 109 -21.82 -22.41 1.44
CA PRO A 109 -23.23 -22.80 1.37
C PRO A 109 -23.93 -22.29 0.11
N ASP A 110 -23.65 -21.04 -0.29
CA ASP A 110 -24.16 -20.42 -1.51
C ASP A 110 -23.40 -20.82 -2.80
N ARG A 111 -22.33 -21.61 -2.65
CA ARG A 111 -21.43 -22.10 -3.71
C ARG A 111 -20.67 -21.02 -4.48
N LYS A 112 -20.66 -19.76 -4.01
CA LYS A 112 -19.91 -18.68 -4.65
C LYS A 112 -18.42 -18.77 -4.38
N TYR A 113 -18.03 -19.24 -3.19
CA TYR A 113 -16.65 -19.30 -2.75
C TYR A 113 -16.17 -20.74 -2.60
N THR A 114 -14.87 -20.92 -2.83
CA THR A 114 -14.21 -22.23 -2.74
C THR A 114 -12.95 -22.07 -1.91
N LEU A 115 -12.90 -22.77 -0.79
CA LEU A 115 -11.71 -22.93 0.03
C LEU A 115 -10.91 -24.11 -0.48
N VAL A 116 -9.62 -23.87 -0.73
CA VAL A 116 -8.65 -24.89 -1.09
C VAL A 116 -7.60 -24.96 0.00
N THR A 117 -7.44 -26.14 0.60
CA THR A 117 -6.36 -26.44 1.53
C THR A 117 -5.46 -27.50 0.91
N VAL A 118 -4.16 -27.30 1.03
CA VAL A 118 -3.14 -28.20 0.48
C VAL A 118 -2.27 -28.68 1.63
N GLU A 119 -2.18 -29.99 1.78
CA GLU A 119 -1.26 -30.67 2.69
C GLU A 119 -0.09 -31.17 1.85
N ASN A 120 1.15 -30.81 2.22
CA ASN A 120 2.36 -31.30 1.59
C ASN A 120 3.12 -32.21 2.57
N THR A 121 3.10 -33.52 2.30
CA THR A 121 3.70 -34.53 3.18
C THR A 121 5.23 -34.55 3.11
N GLU A 122 5.85 -34.02 2.04
CA GLU A 122 7.31 -33.91 1.94
C GLU A 122 7.84 -32.73 2.74
N LYS A 123 7.23 -31.56 2.56
CA LYS A 123 7.60 -30.32 3.26
C LYS A 123 7.11 -30.26 4.70
N GLN A 124 6.24 -31.19 5.08
CA GLN A 124 5.55 -31.21 6.36
C GLN A 124 4.73 -29.93 6.62
N THR A 125 4.05 -29.40 5.61
CA THR A 125 3.28 -28.15 5.69
C THR A 125 1.81 -28.33 5.31
N THR A 126 0.96 -27.46 5.86
CA THR A 126 -0.45 -27.31 5.46
C THR A 126 -0.72 -25.84 5.18
N ALA A 127 -1.38 -25.52 4.06
CA ALA A 127 -1.61 -24.13 3.66
C ALA A 127 -2.95 -23.94 2.94
N VAL A 128 -3.46 -22.71 2.98
CA VAL A 128 -4.62 -22.27 2.20
C VAL A 128 -4.15 -21.70 0.87
N TYR A 129 -4.83 -22.11 -0.20
CA TYR A 129 -4.56 -21.66 -1.57
C TYR A 129 -5.79 -20.95 -2.15
N ARG A 130 -5.54 -20.02 -3.08
CA ARG A 130 -6.60 -19.35 -3.87
C ARG A 130 -6.56 -19.84 -5.31
N ILE A 131 -7.74 -20.04 -5.89
CA ILE A 131 -7.89 -20.48 -7.28
C ILE A 131 -7.81 -19.26 -8.19
N TYR A 132 -6.94 -19.32 -9.19
CA TYR A 132 -6.81 -18.33 -10.25
C TYR A 132 -7.01 -18.98 -11.61
N TYR A 133 -7.62 -18.24 -12.54
CA TYR A 133 -7.84 -18.68 -13.91
C TYR A 133 -8.53 -20.06 -14.03
N GLY A 134 -9.26 -20.49 -13.01
CA GLY A 134 -10.04 -21.73 -12.93
C GLY A 134 -9.26 -23.03 -12.70
N VAL A 135 -7.98 -23.11 -13.09
CA VAL A 135 -7.18 -24.35 -13.03
C VAL A 135 -5.83 -24.18 -12.33
N LEU A 136 -5.48 -22.96 -11.95
CA LEU A 136 -4.25 -22.64 -11.21
C LEU A 136 -4.59 -22.30 -9.77
N LYS A 137 -3.64 -22.55 -8.87
CA LYS A 137 -3.71 -22.18 -7.47
C LYS A 137 -2.43 -21.43 -7.09
N ARG A 138 -2.53 -20.51 -6.13
CA ARG A 138 -1.37 -19.85 -5.50
C ARG A 138 -1.54 -19.91 -3.98
N GLU A 139 -0.44 -20.13 -3.27
CA GLU A 139 -0.43 -20.15 -1.81
C GLU A 139 -0.87 -18.78 -1.29
N LYS A 140 -1.77 -18.76 -0.31
CA LYS A 140 -2.20 -17.52 0.35
C LYS A 140 -1.65 -17.44 1.76
N GLU A 141 -1.76 -18.51 2.52
CA GLU A 141 -1.38 -18.51 3.94
C GLU A 141 -0.93 -19.91 4.37
N GLN A 142 0.17 -19.99 5.12
CA GLN A 142 0.55 -21.23 5.79
C GLN A 142 -0.22 -21.38 7.09
N LEU A 143 -0.79 -22.55 7.28
CA LEU A 143 -1.57 -22.85 8.47
C LEU A 143 -0.65 -23.43 9.54
N PRO A 144 -0.87 -23.11 10.83
CA PRO A 144 -0.09 -23.65 11.94
C PRO A 144 -0.44 -25.12 12.25
N PHE A 145 -0.92 -25.89 11.26
CA PHE A 145 -1.43 -27.25 11.43
C PHE A 145 -0.43 -28.28 10.91
N LEU A 146 -0.20 -29.34 11.70
CA LEU A 146 0.59 -30.48 11.24
C LEU A 146 -0.10 -31.18 10.05
N PRO A 147 0.67 -31.66 9.06
CA PRO A 147 0.17 -32.59 8.05
C PRO A 147 -0.48 -33.81 8.71
N GLN A 148 -1.47 -34.40 8.04
CA GLN A 148 -2.22 -35.56 8.50
C GLN A 148 -3.07 -35.33 9.76
N THR A 149 -3.17 -34.09 10.27
CA THR A 149 -4.21 -33.75 11.24
C THR A 149 -5.56 -33.67 10.53
N ALA A 150 -6.59 -34.25 11.15
CA ALA A 150 -7.94 -34.10 10.64
C ALA A 150 -8.38 -32.65 10.81
N LEU A 151 -8.58 -31.92 9.71
CA LEU A 151 -9.08 -30.55 9.73
C LEU A 151 -10.61 -30.54 9.77
N LYS A 152 -11.17 -29.71 10.64
CA LYS A 152 -12.60 -29.36 10.64
C LYS A 152 -12.79 -28.09 9.81
N TYR A 153 -13.80 -28.09 8.94
CA TYR A 153 -14.22 -26.94 8.16
C TYR A 153 -15.64 -26.55 8.56
N GLN A 154 -15.85 -25.28 8.89
CA GLN A 154 -17.16 -24.77 9.25
C GLN A 154 -17.39 -23.40 8.63
N TRP A 155 -18.39 -23.29 7.75
CA TRP A 155 -18.81 -22.00 7.23
C TRP A 155 -19.65 -21.28 8.29
N LEU A 156 -19.10 -20.19 8.83
CA LEU A 156 -19.78 -19.33 9.80
C LEU A 156 -20.68 -18.30 9.10
N GLN A 157 -20.29 -17.90 7.88
CA GLN A 157 -21.08 -17.12 6.94
C GLN A 157 -20.87 -17.68 5.52
N ASN A 158 -21.64 -17.20 4.54
CA ASN A 158 -21.44 -17.59 3.14
C ASN A 158 -20.01 -17.32 2.63
N ASP A 159 -19.32 -16.35 3.23
CA ASP A 159 -18.01 -15.86 2.81
C ASP A 159 -16.94 -15.94 3.91
N VAL A 160 -17.21 -16.66 5.01
CA VAL A 160 -16.25 -16.90 6.10
C VAL A 160 -16.27 -18.37 6.50
N CYS A 161 -15.14 -19.04 6.33
CA CYS A 161 -14.95 -20.44 6.73
C CYS A 161 -13.89 -20.54 7.83
N ALA A 162 -14.29 -21.08 8.99
CA ALA A 162 -13.36 -21.47 10.04
C ALA A 162 -12.73 -22.83 9.70
N VAL A 163 -11.40 -22.85 9.64
CA VAL A 163 -10.58 -24.05 9.48
C VAL A 163 -9.93 -24.33 10.82
N THR A 164 -10.30 -25.43 11.46
CA THR A 164 -9.80 -25.80 12.79
C THR A 164 -8.95 -27.05 12.69
N GLY A 165 -7.77 -27.02 13.30
CA GLY A 165 -6.81 -28.11 13.28
C GLY A 165 -6.03 -28.19 14.58
N ARG A 166 -5.00 -29.03 14.61
CA ARG A 166 -4.06 -29.10 15.72
C ARG A 166 -2.65 -28.75 15.26
N ASN A 167 -1.94 -28.00 16.09
CA ASN A 167 -0.54 -27.66 15.86
C ASN A 167 0.42 -28.79 16.31
N GLU A 168 1.72 -28.54 16.25
CA GLU A 168 2.76 -29.49 16.69
C GLU A 168 2.67 -29.87 18.16
N ALA A 169 2.25 -28.93 19.02
CA ALA A 169 2.04 -29.15 20.45
C ALA A 169 0.74 -29.94 20.74
N GLY A 170 -0.09 -30.20 19.72
CA GLY A 170 -1.38 -30.86 19.86
C GLY A 170 -2.51 -29.95 20.34
N GLU A 171 -2.25 -28.65 20.42
CA GLU A 171 -3.20 -27.60 20.80
C GLU A 171 -4.17 -27.35 19.63
N ILE A 172 -5.41 -26.94 19.96
CA ILE A 172 -6.41 -26.62 18.93
C ILE A 172 -6.15 -25.20 18.45
N CYS A 173 -6.00 -25.02 17.15
CA CYS A 173 -5.81 -23.72 16.53
C CYS A 173 -6.87 -23.53 15.44
N GLN A 174 -7.19 -22.27 15.11
CA GLN A 174 -8.19 -21.94 14.11
C GLN A 174 -7.71 -20.84 13.18
N TYR A 175 -8.01 -20.99 11.90
CA TYR A 175 -7.77 -20.01 10.86
C TYR A 175 -9.10 -19.62 10.21
N LEU A 176 -9.35 -18.33 9.97
CA LEU A 176 -10.58 -17.86 9.34
C LEU A 176 -10.33 -17.47 7.87
N ALA A 177 -10.82 -18.28 6.95
CA ALA A 177 -10.76 -18.00 5.53
C ALA A 177 -11.90 -17.05 5.12
N THR A 178 -11.57 -15.78 4.85
CA THR A 178 -12.53 -14.75 4.43
C THR A 178 -12.50 -14.48 2.93
N TYR A 179 -13.67 -14.15 2.35
CA TYR A 179 -13.86 -13.94 0.91
C TYR A 179 -14.67 -12.69 0.55
N GLY A 180 -15.42 -12.13 1.51
CA GLY A 180 -16.27 -10.97 1.28
C GLY A 180 -15.82 -9.75 2.07
N GLU A 181 -16.61 -8.70 1.94
CA GLU A 181 -16.36 -7.38 2.51
C GLU A 181 -17.69 -6.76 2.96
N ARG A 182 -17.65 -5.80 3.90
CA ARG A 182 -18.81 -5.06 4.39
C ARG A 182 -18.71 -3.54 4.19
N GLY A 183 -17.56 -3.07 3.70
CA GLY A 183 -17.23 -1.68 3.40
C GLY A 183 -17.39 -1.32 1.92
N ASP A 184 -16.54 -0.41 1.45
CA ASP A 184 -16.62 0.25 0.14
C ASP A 184 -15.91 -0.49 -1.01
N GLY A 185 -15.15 -1.55 -0.73
CA GLY A 185 -14.46 -2.33 -1.75
C GLY A 185 -13.05 -1.84 -2.09
N ILE A 186 -12.60 -0.73 -1.49
CA ILE A 186 -11.32 -0.07 -1.84
C ILE A 186 -10.43 0.18 -0.63
N SER A 187 -10.98 0.23 0.58
CA SER A 187 -10.25 0.52 1.81
C SER A 187 -10.12 -0.73 2.68
N TYR A 188 -8.90 -1.05 3.14
CA TYR A 188 -8.72 -2.09 4.16
C TYR A 188 -9.24 -1.58 5.51
N ILE A 189 -10.15 -2.32 6.12
CA ILE A 189 -10.78 -1.99 7.41
C ILE A 189 -10.41 -3.06 8.43
N ASP A 190 -9.87 -2.65 9.59
CA ASP A 190 -9.65 -3.58 10.73
C ASP A 190 -11.01 -4.12 11.20
N PRO A 191 -11.26 -5.45 11.08
CA PRO A 191 -12.53 -6.02 11.47
C PRO A 191 -12.85 -5.84 12.96
N LEU A 192 -11.86 -5.78 13.85
CA LEU A 192 -12.13 -5.58 15.27
C LEU A 192 -12.58 -4.14 15.56
N ALA A 193 -11.92 -3.16 14.92
CA ALA A 193 -12.28 -1.75 15.04
C ALA A 193 -13.70 -1.49 14.51
N ALA A 194 -14.06 -2.09 13.39
CA ALA A 194 -15.42 -1.97 12.83
C ALA A 194 -16.50 -2.59 13.74
N MET A 195 -16.14 -3.59 14.55
CA MET A 195 -17.02 -4.20 15.55
C MET A 195 -17.09 -3.41 16.87
N HIS A 196 -16.37 -2.30 17.01
CA HIS A 196 -16.33 -1.50 18.24
C HIS A 196 -17.74 -1.15 18.74
N GLY A 197 -17.93 -1.28 20.06
CA GLY A 197 -19.17 -0.96 20.75
C GLY A 197 -19.70 -2.11 21.61
N ASN A 198 -20.95 -1.95 22.06
CA ASN A 198 -21.63 -2.89 22.93
C ASN A 198 -22.66 -3.72 22.17
N TRP A 199 -22.70 -5.00 22.50
CA TRP A 199 -23.52 -6.02 21.86
C TRP A 199 -24.20 -6.90 22.90
N GLU A 200 -25.42 -7.33 22.61
CA GLU A 200 -26.18 -8.28 23.42
C GLU A 200 -26.64 -9.49 22.60
N ALA A 201 -26.80 -10.61 23.29
CA ALA A 201 -27.39 -11.83 22.76
C ALA A 201 -28.20 -12.52 23.88
N GLU A 202 -29.08 -13.45 23.51
CA GLU A 202 -29.80 -14.28 24.45
C GLU A 202 -29.47 -15.75 24.20
N VAL A 203 -28.93 -16.43 25.21
CA VAL A 203 -28.56 -17.85 25.16
C VAL A 203 -29.32 -18.56 26.27
N ASP A 204 -30.16 -19.54 25.92
CA ASP A 204 -30.98 -20.31 26.85
C ASP A 204 -31.81 -19.46 27.84
N GLY A 205 -32.31 -18.30 27.38
CA GLY A 205 -33.09 -17.37 28.20
C GLY A 205 -32.27 -16.43 29.08
N VAL A 206 -30.94 -16.44 28.96
CA VAL A 206 -30.01 -15.60 29.72
C VAL A 206 -29.40 -14.54 28.79
N LYS A 207 -29.51 -13.27 29.21
CA LYS A 207 -28.87 -12.15 28.50
C LYS A 207 -27.35 -12.23 28.65
N CYS A 208 -26.66 -12.21 27.53
CA CYS A 208 -25.21 -12.19 27.39
C CYS A 208 -24.75 -10.81 26.91
N LYS A 209 -23.50 -10.44 27.21
CA LYS A 209 -22.91 -9.16 26.82
C LYS A 209 -21.57 -9.34 26.15
N LEU A 210 -21.30 -8.51 25.16
CA LEU A 210 -20.03 -8.41 24.47
C LEU A 210 -19.71 -6.93 24.30
N SER A 211 -18.60 -6.49 24.86
CA SER A 211 -18.09 -5.12 24.72
C SER A 211 -16.78 -5.17 23.96
N ILE A 212 -16.66 -4.36 22.91
CA ILE A 212 -15.49 -4.31 22.03
C ILE A 212 -14.95 -2.88 22.05
N GLY A 213 -13.81 -2.69 22.71
CA GLY A 213 -13.11 -1.41 22.85
C GLY A 213 -11.59 -1.60 22.77
N GLY A 214 -10.84 -0.98 23.69
CA GLY A 214 -9.42 -1.29 23.86
C GLY A 214 -9.15 -2.75 24.27
N THR A 215 -10.12 -3.35 24.95
CA THR A 215 -10.17 -4.77 25.33
C THR A 215 -11.54 -5.32 24.94
N VAL A 216 -11.61 -6.61 24.59
CA VAL A 216 -12.84 -7.34 24.28
C VAL A 216 -13.30 -8.06 25.53
N GLU A 217 -14.45 -7.65 26.09
CA GLU A 217 -15.05 -8.28 27.27
C GLU A 217 -16.25 -9.13 26.85
N LEU A 218 -16.18 -10.44 27.11
CA LEU A 218 -17.23 -11.41 26.80
C LEU A 218 -17.86 -11.97 28.08
N GLU A 219 -19.17 -11.77 28.23
CA GLU A 219 -19.98 -12.32 29.31
C GLU A 219 -21.06 -13.26 28.76
N LEU A 220 -20.85 -14.56 28.94
CA LEU A 220 -21.81 -15.64 28.73
C LEU A 220 -22.31 -16.15 30.10
N PRO A 221 -23.34 -17.03 30.16
CA PRO A 221 -23.99 -17.40 31.43
C PRO A 221 -23.03 -17.95 32.50
N GLU A 222 -22.00 -18.69 32.10
CA GLU A 222 -21.00 -19.28 33.00
C GLU A 222 -19.55 -18.85 32.69
N ILE A 223 -19.34 -18.06 31.63
CA ILE A 223 -18.02 -17.68 31.14
C ILE A 223 -17.90 -16.16 31.18
N ARG A 224 -16.80 -15.69 31.76
CA ARG A 224 -16.36 -14.30 31.65
C ARG A 224 -14.92 -14.32 31.21
N GLU A 225 -14.67 -13.83 30.01
CA GLU A 225 -13.34 -13.78 29.42
C GLU A 225 -13.09 -12.36 28.93
N SER A 226 -11.82 -11.96 28.96
CA SER A 226 -11.34 -10.66 28.53
C SER A 226 -10.15 -10.91 27.64
N PHE A 227 -10.11 -10.25 26.49
CA PHE A 227 -9.04 -10.40 25.50
C PHE A 227 -8.53 -9.02 25.14
N ASP A 228 -7.24 -8.78 25.31
CA ASP A 228 -6.66 -7.55 24.81
C ASP A 228 -6.68 -7.54 23.27
N SER A 229 -6.73 -6.34 22.68
CA SER A 229 -6.73 -6.21 21.23
C SER A 229 -5.53 -6.93 20.59
N SER A 230 -4.35 -6.93 21.24
CA SER A 230 -3.15 -7.64 20.77
C SER A 230 -3.27 -9.17 20.81
N GLU A 231 -4.19 -9.72 21.60
CA GLU A 231 -4.46 -11.16 21.69
C GLU A 231 -5.46 -11.64 20.62
N CYS A 232 -6.07 -10.71 19.88
CA CYS A 232 -7.02 -11.04 18.84
C CYS A 232 -6.35 -11.10 17.45
N GLU A 233 -6.56 -12.14 16.65
CA GLU A 233 -6.00 -12.20 15.28
C GLU A 233 -7.02 -11.75 14.23
N ARG A 234 -6.62 -10.88 13.30
CA ARG A 234 -7.48 -10.33 12.25
C ARG A 234 -7.42 -11.19 11.00
N TYR A 235 -8.58 -11.42 10.40
CA TYR A 235 -8.71 -12.23 9.18
C TYR A 235 -9.51 -11.47 8.12
N GLY A 236 -8.79 -10.90 7.14
CA GLY A 236 -9.39 -10.02 6.13
C GLY A 236 -10.01 -8.78 6.78
N THR A 237 -11.20 -8.38 6.30
CA THR A 237 -11.92 -7.18 6.76
C THR A 237 -13.20 -7.50 7.55
N ILE A 238 -13.49 -8.79 7.81
CA ILE A 238 -14.81 -9.21 8.34
C ILE A 238 -14.77 -10.23 9.49
N ALA A 239 -13.59 -10.67 9.94
CA ALA A 239 -13.50 -11.72 10.94
C ALA A 239 -12.26 -11.58 11.84
N VAL A 240 -12.39 -12.05 13.09
CA VAL A 240 -11.37 -12.01 14.13
C VAL A 240 -11.44 -13.30 14.95
N THR A 241 -10.31 -13.79 15.46
CA THR A 241 -10.32 -14.74 16.59
C THR A 241 -10.05 -14.00 17.90
N LEU A 242 -10.80 -14.33 18.96
CA LEU A 242 -10.51 -13.89 20.32
C LEU A 242 -9.52 -14.89 20.94
N GLY A 243 -8.29 -14.43 21.16
CA GLY A 243 -7.11 -15.28 21.42
C GLY A 243 -6.32 -15.62 20.14
N LYS A 244 -5.04 -15.96 20.32
CA LYS A 244 -4.03 -16.18 19.27
C LYS A 244 -3.49 -17.61 19.31
N GLY A 245 -3.24 -18.19 18.12
CA GLY A 245 -2.60 -19.50 18.01
C GLY A 245 -3.34 -20.60 18.77
N GLY A 246 -2.65 -21.28 19.70
CA GLY A 246 -3.22 -22.34 20.56
C GLY A 246 -4.19 -21.83 21.62
N ASP A 247 -4.16 -20.52 21.92
CA ASP A 247 -5.01 -19.88 22.91
C ASP A 247 -6.28 -19.28 22.31
N ALA A 248 -6.50 -19.40 20.99
CA ALA A 248 -7.73 -18.94 20.34
C ALA A 248 -8.95 -19.67 20.92
N ARG A 249 -9.89 -18.90 21.48
CA ARG A 249 -11.10 -19.41 22.16
C ARG A 249 -12.36 -19.25 21.33
N TRP A 250 -12.45 -18.16 20.58
CA TRP A 250 -13.64 -17.81 19.81
C TRP A 250 -13.30 -17.26 18.43
N SER A 251 -14.16 -17.55 17.46
CA SER A 251 -14.31 -16.81 16.21
C SER A 251 -15.39 -15.75 16.38
N LEU A 252 -15.11 -14.51 16.00
CA LEU A 252 -16.07 -13.42 15.91
C LEU A 252 -16.12 -12.91 14.47
N VAL A 253 -17.31 -12.89 13.88
CA VAL A 253 -17.52 -12.66 12.43
C VAL A 253 -18.63 -11.65 12.19
N MET A 254 -18.44 -10.76 11.20
CA MET A 254 -19.50 -9.88 10.70
C MET A 254 -20.46 -10.62 9.77
N ASN A 255 -21.76 -10.53 10.05
CA ASN A 255 -22.77 -11.19 9.24
C ASN A 255 -23.03 -10.44 7.93
N GLN A 256 -23.75 -11.08 7.01
CA GLN A 256 -24.04 -10.54 5.66
C GLN A 256 -24.92 -9.27 5.67
N ASP A 257 -25.62 -9.04 6.78
CA ASP A 257 -26.44 -7.86 7.03
C ASP A 257 -25.61 -6.63 7.45
N CYS A 258 -24.33 -6.80 7.80
CA CYS A 258 -23.46 -5.68 8.15
C CYS A 258 -23.19 -4.78 6.94
N ARG A 259 -23.26 -3.48 7.17
CA ARG A 259 -22.78 -2.41 6.29
C ARG A 259 -21.97 -1.45 7.13
N LEU A 260 -20.95 -0.83 6.55
CA LEU A 260 -20.10 0.11 7.26
C LEU A 260 -20.42 1.55 6.86
N ASN A 261 -20.52 2.44 7.85
CA ASN A 261 -20.47 3.89 7.71
C ASN A 261 -19.14 4.33 8.35
N ASP A 262 -18.28 5.01 7.61
CA ASP A 262 -16.99 5.55 8.10
C ASP A 262 -16.20 4.54 8.97
N GLY A 263 -16.12 3.30 8.49
CA GLY A 263 -15.40 2.20 9.15
C GLY A 263 -16.13 1.49 10.30
N SER A 264 -17.33 1.94 10.71
CA SER A 264 -18.12 1.32 11.80
C SER A 264 -19.39 0.62 11.30
N ILE A 265 -19.81 -0.47 11.95
CA ILE A 265 -21.06 -1.16 11.57
C ILE A 265 -22.27 -0.24 11.79
N ALA A 266 -23.04 -0.05 10.72
CA ALA A 266 -24.28 0.71 10.68
C ALA A 266 -25.44 -0.02 11.39
N GLN A 267 -26.53 0.72 11.62
CA GLN A 267 -27.72 0.19 12.29
C GLN A 267 -28.25 -1.08 11.61
N GLY A 268 -28.49 -2.12 12.41
CA GLY A 268 -29.08 -3.39 11.96
C GLY A 268 -28.07 -4.48 11.59
N GLY A 269 -26.76 -4.18 11.54
CA GLY A 269 -25.72 -5.21 11.38
C GLY A 269 -25.60 -6.12 12.60
N THR A 270 -25.31 -7.41 12.38
CA THR A 270 -25.15 -8.41 13.46
C THR A 270 -23.80 -9.11 13.41
N LEU A 271 -23.36 -9.62 14.56
CA LEU A 271 -22.14 -10.43 14.67
C LEU A 271 -22.47 -11.88 14.99
N THR A 272 -21.60 -12.80 14.58
CA THR A 272 -21.65 -14.20 14.98
C THR A 272 -20.40 -14.58 15.76
N LEU A 273 -20.61 -15.06 16.99
CA LEU A 273 -19.58 -15.63 17.84
C LEU A 273 -19.68 -17.15 17.83
N CYS A 274 -18.59 -17.85 17.58
CA CYS A 274 -18.54 -19.32 17.57
C CYS A 274 -17.27 -19.79 18.29
N PRO A 275 -17.34 -20.75 19.23
CA PRO A 275 -16.14 -21.22 19.91
C PRO A 275 -15.23 -22.02 18.98
N VAL A 276 -13.93 -21.92 19.27
CA VAL A 276 -12.88 -22.70 18.62
C VAL A 276 -12.94 -24.12 19.18
N SER A 277 -13.39 -25.07 18.35
CA SER A 277 -13.52 -26.47 18.75
C SER A 277 -13.45 -27.41 17.55
N MET A 278 -12.91 -28.61 17.79
CA MET A 278 -12.92 -29.74 16.85
C MET A 278 -14.28 -30.43 16.76
N GLU A 279 -15.23 -30.14 17.65
CA GLU A 279 -16.57 -30.70 17.63
C GLU A 279 -17.43 -30.10 16.52
N THR A 280 -18.27 -30.91 15.89
CA THR A 280 -19.18 -30.48 14.83
C THR A 280 -20.38 -29.75 15.41
N THR A 281 -20.69 -28.56 14.88
CA THR A 281 -21.92 -27.82 15.19
C THR A 281 -23.14 -28.54 14.59
N SER A 282 -24.32 -28.41 15.20
CA SER A 282 -25.54 -29.16 14.82
C SER A 282 -26.05 -28.81 13.42
N GLY A 283 -25.53 -29.52 12.42
CA GLY A 283 -26.24 -29.88 11.20
C GLY A 283 -26.62 -31.38 11.15
N ASP A 284 -26.06 -32.19 12.04
CA ASP A 284 -26.38 -33.61 12.18
C ASP A 284 -27.26 -33.82 13.43
N GLU A 285 -28.51 -34.26 13.24
CA GLU A 285 -29.56 -34.50 14.27
C GLU A 285 -29.19 -35.54 15.37
N LYS A 286 -27.91 -35.94 15.50
CA LYS A 286 -27.48 -37.05 16.35
C LYS A 286 -26.50 -36.71 17.47
N SER A 287 -26.06 -35.44 17.61
CA SER A 287 -25.17 -35.05 18.73
C SER A 287 -25.91 -34.18 19.75
N PRO A 288 -26.10 -34.64 21.00
CA PRO A 288 -26.74 -33.87 22.07
C PRO A 288 -25.83 -32.79 22.72
N GLU A 289 -24.56 -32.68 22.31
CA GLU A 289 -23.57 -31.72 22.81
C GLU A 289 -23.13 -30.74 21.70
N ALA A 290 -24.05 -30.30 20.85
CA ALA A 290 -23.73 -29.43 19.72
C ALA A 290 -23.50 -27.99 20.16
N ILE A 291 -22.39 -27.39 19.72
CA ILE A 291 -22.09 -25.98 19.98
C ILE A 291 -22.76 -25.12 18.89
N ASN A 292 -23.62 -24.17 19.27
CA ASN A 292 -24.29 -23.28 18.33
C ASN A 292 -23.61 -21.91 18.25
N PRO A 293 -23.42 -21.34 17.04
CA PRO A 293 -23.00 -19.96 16.91
C PRO A 293 -24.02 -19.03 17.55
N ILE A 294 -23.55 -18.02 18.29
CA ILE A 294 -24.37 -17.02 18.98
C ILE A 294 -24.42 -15.78 18.11
N ILE A 295 -25.63 -15.27 17.83
CA ILE A 295 -25.83 -14.04 17.06
C ILE A 295 -25.98 -12.88 18.04
N TRP A 296 -25.25 -11.80 17.78
CA TRP A 296 -25.18 -10.61 18.62
C TRP A 296 -25.73 -9.41 17.88
N THR A 297 -26.51 -8.60 18.60
CA THR A 297 -27.09 -7.34 18.12
C THR A 297 -26.54 -6.18 18.93
N SER A 298 -26.23 -5.05 18.29
CA SER A 298 -25.68 -3.91 19.02
C SER A 298 -26.73 -3.25 19.91
N THR A 299 -26.30 -2.81 21.10
CA THR A 299 -27.11 -2.00 22.02
C THR A 299 -26.84 -0.50 21.90
N ASP A 300 -25.85 -0.10 21.11
CA ASP A 300 -25.50 1.30 20.91
C ASP A 300 -26.47 1.99 19.94
N GLU A 301 -26.65 3.30 20.10
CA GLU A 301 -27.32 4.11 19.07
C GLU A 301 -26.40 4.21 17.85
N ARG A 302 -26.78 3.54 16.76
CA ARG A 302 -26.03 3.51 15.50
C ARG A 302 -26.80 4.21 14.41
N GLU A 303 -26.09 4.91 13.54
CA GLU A 303 -26.67 5.58 12.40
C GLU A 303 -27.20 4.58 11.37
N ALA A 304 -28.32 4.93 10.73
CA ALA A 304 -28.80 4.19 9.58
C ALA A 304 -27.75 4.23 8.47
N TRP A 305 -27.69 3.18 7.67
CA TRP A 305 -26.77 3.13 6.54
C TRP A 305 -27.07 4.27 5.54
N ILE A 306 -26.07 5.08 5.22
CA ILE A 306 -26.21 6.32 4.41
C ILE A 306 -25.88 6.12 2.92
N GLY A 307 -25.43 4.92 2.52
CA GLY A 307 -25.13 4.61 1.12
C GLY A 307 -26.39 4.37 0.27
N THR A 308 -26.32 4.66 -1.03
CA THR A 308 -27.31 4.15 -2.00
C THR A 308 -27.13 2.65 -2.15
N GLU A 309 -28.21 1.87 -2.02
CA GLU A 309 -28.22 0.42 -2.27
C GLU A 309 -27.36 0.08 -3.49
N ALA A 310 -26.21 -0.55 -3.26
CA ALA A 310 -25.60 -1.36 -4.29
C ALA A 310 -26.65 -2.40 -4.65
N VAL A 311 -27.31 -2.15 -5.78
CA VAL A 311 -28.34 -2.99 -6.40
C VAL A 311 -28.13 -4.43 -5.98
N GLN A 312 -29.08 -4.99 -5.22
CA GLN A 312 -29.28 -6.44 -5.17
C GLN A 312 -29.59 -6.88 -6.61
N GLY A 313 -28.52 -7.04 -7.38
CA GLY A 313 -28.58 -7.46 -8.76
C GLY A 313 -28.83 -8.94 -8.78
N GLU A 314 -30.09 -9.28 -9.05
CA GLU A 314 -30.53 -10.52 -9.68
C GLU A 314 -29.41 -11.17 -10.50
N GLU A 315 -29.28 -12.49 -10.33
CA GLU A 315 -28.48 -13.43 -11.13
C GLU A 315 -27.61 -12.78 -12.22
N LYS A 316 -26.42 -12.30 -11.85
CA LYS A 316 -25.40 -11.97 -12.85
C LYS A 316 -24.98 -13.25 -13.57
N GLU A 317 -25.49 -13.36 -14.79
CA GLU A 317 -25.09 -14.33 -15.80
C GLU A 317 -23.55 -14.47 -15.79
N ASN A 318 -23.07 -15.70 -15.74
CA ASN A 318 -21.67 -16.06 -15.53
C ASN A 318 -20.74 -15.16 -16.38
N VAL A 319 -19.78 -14.47 -15.74
CA VAL A 319 -18.91 -13.46 -16.38
C VAL A 319 -18.15 -14.02 -17.60
N ILE A 320 -17.93 -15.33 -17.65
CA ILE A 320 -17.39 -16.06 -18.79
C ILE A 320 -18.37 -16.07 -19.99
N TRP A 321 -19.66 -16.28 -19.74
CA TRP A 321 -20.72 -16.25 -20.76
C TRP A 321 -20.98 -14.83 -21.27
N VAL A 322 -20.86 -13.82 -20.42
CA VAL A 322 -20.94 -12.40 -20.82
C VAL A 322 -19.75 -12.00 -21.70
N LYS A 323 -18.53 -12.40 -21.33
CA LYS A 323 -17.33 -12.20 -22.16
C LYS A 323 -17.37 -12.99 -23.47
N LEU A 324 -17.91 -14.21 -23.47
CA LEU A 324 -18.10 -15.02 -24.69
C LEU A 324 -19.18 -14.42 -25.61
N LYS A 325 -20.30 -13.92 -25.08
CA LYS A 325 -21.32 -13.22 -25.89
C LYS A 325 -20.78 -11.90 -26.46
N GLN A 326 -19.94 -11.16 -25.71
CA GLN A 326 -19.24 -9.99 -26.23
C GLN A 326 -18.23 -10.33 -27.34
N TYR A 327 -17.57 -11.49 -27.27
CA TYR A 327 -16.64 -11.96 -28.30
C TYR A 327 -17.33 -12.47 -29.57
N PHE A 328 -18.49 -13.13 -29.45
CA PHE A 328 -19.23 -13.68 -30.59
C PHE A 328 -20.32 -12.75 -31.15
N GLY A 329 -20.69 -11.70 -30.43
CA GLY A 329 -21.74 -10.74 -30.78
C GLY A 329 -21.31 -9.58 -31.69
N GLN A 330 -20.06 -9.54 -32.15
CA GLN A 330 -19.61 -8.54 -33.12
C GLN A 330 -20.22 -8.80 -34.51
N ARG A 331 -21.44 -8.29 -34.72
CA ARG A 331 -21.82 -7.68 -35.99
C ARG A 331 -22.56 -6.38 -35.73
N GLU A 332 -21.93 -5.30 -36.23
CA GLU A 332 -22.52 -4.03 -36.64
C GLU A 332 -23.15 -3.16 -35.54
N GLN A 333 -22.31 -2.44 -34.79
CA GLN A 333 -22.50 -1.01 -34.52
C GLN A 333 -21.18 -0.39 -34.01
N GLU A 334 -20.91 0.84 -34.43
CA GLU A 334 -19.61 1.52 -34.39
C GLU A 334 -19.06 1.75 -32.97
N LYS A 335 -17.74 1.57 -32.80
CA LYS A 335 -17.00 1.73 -31.54
C LYS A 335 -16.85 3.22 -31.17
N GLN A 336 -17.35 3.64 -30.02
CA GLN A 336 -16.95 4.91 -29.36
C GLN A 336 -16.05 4.59 -28.15
N SER A 337 -14.99 5.38 -27.93
CA SER A 337 -14.09 5.23 -26.77
C SER A 337 -14.68 5.92 -25.52
N PRO A 338 -14.33 5.49 -24.29
CA PRO A 338 -14.77 6.16 -23.05
C PRO A 338 -14.39 7.65 -23.00
N GLU A 339 -13.20 8.00 -23.47
CA GLU A 339 -12.71 9.38 -23.59
C GLU A 339 -13.60 10.25 -24.49
N GLU A 340 -13.98 9.73 -25.66
CA GLU A 340 -14.88 10.41 -26.59
C GLU A 340 -16.25 10.72 -25.94
N SER A 341 -16.77 9.81 -25.13
CA SER A 341 -18.04 10.00 -24.42
C SER A 341 -17.96 11.15 -23.40
N ILE A 342 -16.90 11.17 -22.59
CA ILE A 342 -16.70 12.18 -21.54
C ILE A 342 -16.56 13.57 -22.16
N ILE A 343 -15.73 13.71 -23.21
CA ILE A 343 -15.49 15.02 -23.83
C ILE A 343 -16.74 15.53 -24.57
N LYS A 344 -17.52 14.64 -25.19
CA LYS A 344 -18.82 15.00 -25.76
C LYS A 344 -19.80 15.50 -24.69
N GLU A 345 -19.81 14.87 -23.52
CA GLU A 345 -20.62 15.31 -22.39
C GLU A 345 -20.18 16.69 -21.89
N MET A 346 -18.88 16.91 -21.68
CA MET A 346 -18.36 18.24 -21.27
C MET A 346 -18.77 19.36 -22.24
N ARG A 347 -18.67 19.11 -23.55
CA ARG A 347 -19.10 20.08 -24.58
C ARG A 347 -20.60 20.31 -24.55
N SER A 348 -21.39 19.24 -24.40
CA SER A 348 -22.85 19.35 -24.27
C SER A 348 -23.26 20.13 -23.01
N LEU A 349 -22.54 19.95 -21.90
CA LEU A 349 -22.78 20.65 -20.66
C LEU A 349 -22.42 22.14 -20.77
N ALA A 350 -21.30 22.46 -21.44
CA ALA A 350 -20.91 23.85 -21.69
C ALA A 350 -21.99 24.65 -22.46
N GLU A 351 -22.74 23.99 -23.35
CA GLU A 351 -23.85 24.59 -24.08
C GLU A 351 -25.18 24.61 -23.28
N SER A 352 -25.50 23.52 -22.58
CA SER A 352 -26.81 23.33 -21.94
C SER A 352 -26.90 23.83 -20.49
N ASN A 353 -25.79 23.86 -19.78
CA ASN A 353 -25.66 24.34 -18.40
C ASN A 353 -24.41 25.25 -18.26
N PRO A 354 -24.41 26.44 -18.90
CA PRO A 354 -23.23 27.31 -18.91
C PRO A 354 -22.84 27.85 -17.52
N SER A 355 -23.74 27.80 -16.53
CA SER A 355 -23.49 28.19 -15.15
C SER A 355 -22.86 27.08 -14.30
N GLY A 356 -22.85 25.83 -14.76
CA GLY A 356 -22.28 24.71 -14.00
C GLY A 356 -23.08 24.28 -12.77
N GLU A 357 -24.36 24.66 -12.67
CA GLU A 357 -25.17 24.36 -11.48
C GLU A 357 -25.29 22.84 -11.28
N GLY A 358 -24.98 22.36 -10.07
CA GLY A 358 -24.99 20.93 -9.72
C GLY A 358 -23.70 20.16 -10.05
N TYR A 359 -22.65 20.84 -10.53
CA TYR A 359 -21.34 20.24 -10.86
C TYR A 359 -20.24 20.80 -9.95
N GLU A 360 -20.38 20.60 -8.64
CA GLU A 360 -19.38 21.03 -7.65
C GLU A 360 -18.02 20.34 -7.87
N PRO A 361 -16.89 20.96 -7.47
CA PRO A 361 -15.57 20.33 -7.51
C PRO A 361 -15.57 18.92 -6.92
N SER A 362 -14.98 17.97 -7.65
CA SER A 362 -14.96 16.55 -7.29
C SER A 362 -13.63 15.90 -7.64
N GLN A 363 -13.23 14.89 -6.86
CA GLN A 363 -12.05 14.07 -7.15
C GLN A 363 -12.23 13.17 -8.38
N THR A 364 -13.48 12.85 -8.74
CA THR A 364 -13.83 11.99 -9.88
C THR A 364 -14.95 12.58 -10.72
N GLY A 365 -14.96 12.29 -12.02
CA GLY A 365 -16.00 12.77 -12.92
C GLY A 365 -15.77 14.20 -13.43
N ILE A 366 -16.77 14.73 -14.13
CA ILE A 366 -16.78 16.11 -14.64
C ILE A 366 -17.23 17.03 -13.50
N PHE A 367 -16.53 18.14 -13.30
CA PHE A 367 -16.92 19.20 -12.36
C PHE A 367 -16.78 20.58 -13.01
N PHE A 368 -17.26 21.62 -12.34
CA PHE A 368 -17.25 23.00 -12.83
C PHE A 368 -16.51 23.93 -11.86
N VAL A 369 -15.76 24.89 -12.42
CA VAL A 369 -15.05 25.93 -11.67
C VAL A 369 -15.38 27.31 -12.23
N GLU A 370 -15.93 28.19 -11.38
CA GLU A 370 -16.39 29.54 -11.73
C GLU A 370 -15.22 30.54 -11.84
N THR A 371 -14.34 30.37 -12.83
CA THR A 371 -13.19 31.24 -13.06
C THR A 371 -13.14 31.78 -14.48
N THR A 372 -12.95 33.09 -14.65
CA THR A 372 -13.07 33.80 -15.95
C THR A 372 -11.99 34.86 -16.17
N ASP A 373 -10.82 34.71 -15.55
CA ASP A 373 -9.70 35.65 -15.71
C ASP A 373 -9.19 35.65 -17.16
N ALA A 374 -8.66 36.80 -17.59
CA ALA A 374 -8.09 36.95 -18.93
C ALA A 374 -6.80 36.14 -19.10
N GLU A 375 -6.08 35.86 -18.01
CA GLU A 375 -4.87 35.06 -17.99
C GLU A 375 -5.17 33.58 -17.82
N GLU A 376 -4.76 32.79 -18.82
CA GLU A 376 -4.99 31.35 -18.90
C GLU A 376 -4.40 30.58 -17.71
N CYS A 377 -3.14 30.85 -17.36
CA CYS A 377 -2.48 30.23 -16.22
C CYS A 377 -3.19 30.55 -14.90
N TRP A 378 -3.85 31.70 -14.78
CA TRP A 378 -4.60 32.06 -13.57
C TRP A 378 -5.86 31.22 -13.42
N ASN A 379 -6.59 30.99 -14.52
CA ASN A 379 -7.73 30.08 -14.53
C ASN A 379 -7.30 28.66 -14.17
N VAL A 380 -6.20 28.16 -14.76
CA VAL A 380 -5.63 26.84 -14.44
C VAL A 380 -5.24 26.73 -12.96
N ARG A 381 -4.63 27.77 -12.40
CA ARG A 381 -4.30 27.84 -10.97
C ARG A 381 -5.54 27.73 -10.09
N ASN A 382 -6.63 28.44 -10.43
CA ASN A 382 -7.87 28.37 -9.66
C ASN A 382 -8.54 26.99 -9.79
N ILE A 383 -8.50 26.39 -10.98
CA ILE A 383 -9.01 25.03 -11.21
C ILE A 383 -8.24 24.00 -10.38
N LEU A 384 -6.90 24.09 -10.37
CA LEU A 384 -6.08 23.20 -9.54
C LEU A 384 -6.38 23.40 -8.05
N LYS A 385 -6.51 24.64 -7.58
CA LYS A 385 -6.88 24.94 -6.20
C LYS A 385 -8.23 24.32 -5.82
N GLU A 386 -9.26 24.45 -6.66
CA GLU A 386 -10.57 23.85 -6.41
C GLU A 386 -10.51 22.31 -6.44
N PHE A 387 -9.79 21.73 -7.41
CA PHE A 387 -9.59 20.28 -7.48
C PHE A 387 -8.89 19.74 -6.23
N GLN A 388 -7.83 20.40 -5.77
CA GLN A 388 -7.10 19.99 -4.58
C GLN A 388 -7.90 20.24 -3.28
N SER A 389 -8.82 21.22 -3.27
CA SER A 389 -9.69 21.45 -2.12
C SER A 389 -10.57 20.22 -1.80
N CYS A 390 -10.87 19.38 -2.80
CA CYS A 390 -11.58 18.12 -2.61
C CYS A 390 -10.80 17.10 -1.75
N TYR A 391 -9.51 17.32 -1.49
CA TYR A 391 -8.66 16.45 -0.66
C TYR A 391 -8.46 17.02 0.76
N GLN A 392 -9.04 18.17 1.10
CA GLN A 392 -8.88 18.79 2.43
C GLN A 392 -9.42 17.90 3.56
N ILE A 393 -10.42 17.06 3.29
CA ILE A 393 -10.99 16.08 4.23
C ILE A 393 -9.96 15.06 4.78
N ASN A 394 -8.79 14.94 4.14
CA ASN A 394 -7.73 14.04 4.58
C ASN A 394 -6.93 14.59 5.78
N GLY A 395 -7.26 15.79 6.28
CA GLY A 395 -6.63 16.35 7.49
C GLY A 395 -5.20 16.85 7.31
N VAL A 396 -4.80 17.16 6.07
CA VAL A 396 -3.44 17.57 5.70
C VAL A 396 -3.46 18.97 5.09
N ASP A 397 -2.64 19.86 5.62
CA ASP A 397 -2.35 21.18 5.06
C ASP A 397 -1.49 21.04 3.81
N SER A 398 -1.76 21.82 2.78
CA SER A 398 -1.01 21.81 1.52
C SER A 398 -0.57 23.21 1.12
N ALA A 399 0.73 23.40 1.02
CA ALA A 399 1.34 24.61 0.48
C ALA A 399 1.87 24.31 -0.94
N VAL A 400 1.24 24.88 -1.96
CA VAL A 400 1.41 24.49 -3.36
C VAL A 400 2.00 25.63 -4.17
N GLN A 401 3.16 25.39 -4.78
CA GLN A 401 3.74 26.24 -5.80
C GLN A 401 3.54 25.59 -7.17
N ILE A 402 2.92 26.30 -8.11
CA ILE A 402 2.87 25.85 -9.50
C ILE A 402 4.22 26.13 -10.14
N ASP A 403 4.87 25.08 -10.67
CA ASP A 403 6.15 25.17 -11.35
C ASP A 403 5.99 25.49 -12.83
N SER A 404 5.03 24.83 -13.48
CA SER A 404 4.72 25.10 -14.88
C SER A 404 3.31 24.72 -15.29
N VAL A 405 2.80 25.42 -16.31
CA VAL A 405 1.55 25.09 -17.01
C VAL A 405 1.85 25.00 -18.49
N ARG A 406 1.36 23.95 -19.15
CA ARG A 406 1.53 23.74 -20.59
C ARG A 406 0.22 23.28 -21.23
N CYS A 407 -0.25 24.00 -22.24
CA CYS A 407 -1.32 23.50 -23.11
C CYS A 407 -0.75 22.43 -24.05
N LEU A 408 -1.17 21.18 -23.87
CA LEU A 408 -0.74 20.03 -24.67
C LEU A 408 -1.43 19.97 -26.03
N ALA A 409 -2.70 20.38 -26.09
CA ALA A 409 -3.50 20.44 -27.31
C ALA A 409 -4.69 21.37 -27.11
N GLY A 410 -5.23 21.91 -28.22
CA GLY A 410 -6.43 22.74 -28.21
C GLY A 410 -6.16 24.21 -27.94
N ASP A 411 -7.16 24.91 -27.40
CA ASP A 411 -7.09 26.34 -27.10
C ASP A 411 -7.79 26.68 -25.76
N GLN A 412 -7.97 27.98 -25.50
CA GLN A 412 -8.62 28.44 -24.28
C GLN A 412 -10.12 28.13 -24.20
N ALA A 413 -10.78 27.83 -25.33
CA ALA A 413 -12.19 27.46 -25.33
C ALA A 413 -12.36 25.95 -25.06
N ASP A 414 -11.46 25.13 -25.59
CA ASP A 414 -11.42 23.69 -25.36
C ASP A 414 -9.97 23.19 -25.47
N GLY A 415 -9.35 22.87 -24.32
CA GLY A 415 -7.91 22.57 -24.27
C GLY A 415 -7.51 21.56 -23.20
N LEU A 416 -6.45 20.82 -23.49
CA LEU A 416 -5.80 19.87 -22.58
C LEU A 416 -4.54 20.50 -21.99
N TYR A 417 -4.41 20.46 -20.67
CA TYR A 417 -3.38 21.18 -19.92
C TYR A 417 -2.62 20.24 -19.01
N GLU A 418 -1.29 20.30 -19.07
CA GLU A 418 -0.37 19.71 -18.10
C GLU A 418 0.01 20.78 -17.08
N VAL A 419 -0.04 20.43 -15.80
CA VAL A 419 0.32 21.30 -14.68
C VAL A 419 1.29 20.55 -13.78
N ASN A 420 2.49 21.11 -13.59
CA ASN A 420 3.48 20.57 -12.66
C ASN A 420 3.58 21.47 -11.44
N THR A 421 3.68 20.87 -10.25
CA THR A 421 3.70 21.57 -8.97
C THR A 421 4.79 21.04 -8.03
N ALA A 422 5.20 21.91 -7.11
CA ALA A 422 6.01 21.62 -5.94
C ALA A 422 5.16 21.85 -4.69
N GLU A 423 4.92 20.81 -3.92
CA GLU A 423 3.94 20.81 -2.84
C GLU A 423 4.61 20.45 -1.52
N PHE A 424 4.26 21.17 -0.46
CA PHE A 424 4.62 20.83 0.90
C PHE A 424 3.35 20.48 1.69
N LEU A 425 3.19 19.21 1.99
CA LEU A 425 2.05 18.65 2.71
C LEU A 425 2.39 18.53 4.19
N VAL A 426 1.54 19.01 5.08
CA VAL A 426 1.80 19.01 6.53
C VAL A 426 0.60 18.51 7.32
N SER A 427 0.84 17.54 8.19
CA SER A 427 -0.09 17.15 9.23
C SER A 427 0.21 17.96 10.49
N PRO A 428 -0.72 18.77 11.04
CA PRO A 428 -0.42 19.73 12.12
C PRO A 428 -0.10 19.11 13.49
N GLY A 429 -0.14 17.78 13.62
CA GLY A 429 0.15 17.02 14.84
C GLY A 429 -1.02 17.06 15.84
N ILE A 430 -1.48 15.90 16.34
CA ILE A 430 -2.61 15.81 17.27
C ILE A 430 -2.12 15.51 18.69
N ALA A 431 -2.81 16.04 19.71
CA ALA A 431 -2.62 15.68 21.12
C ALA A 431 -1.16 15.77 21.65
N GLY A 432 -0.38 16.75 21.20
CA GLY A 432 0.99 17.00 21.67
C GLY A 432 2.10 16.38 20.82
N GLN A 433 1.75 15.72 19.71
CA GLN A 433 2.68 15.38 18.63
C GLN A 433 3.15 16.65 17.90
N VAL A 434 4.35 16.60 17.30
CA VAL A 434 4.86 17.68 16.45
C VAL A 434 4.23 17.54 15.07
N ALA A 435 4.07 18.65 14.35
CA ALA A 435 3.65 18.57 12.96
C ALA A 435 4.65 17.76 12.13
N ASP A 436 4.17 17.06 11.12
CA ASP A 436 4.99 16.27 10.19
C ASP A 436 4.73 16.74 8.76
N GLY A 437 5.79 16.90 7.97
CA GLY A 437 5.74 17.56 6.68
C GLY A 437 6.54 16.85 5.60
N SER A 438 5.95 16.68 4.42
CA SER A 438 6.56 16.02 3.27
C SER A 438 6.56 16.94 2.05
N PHE A 439 7.58 16.83 1.21
CA PHE A 439 7.65 17.55 -0.06
C PHE A 439 7.42 16.58 -1.21
N MET A 440 6.58 16.98 -2.17
CA MET A 440 6.30 16.19 -3.37
C MET A 440 6.28 17.07 -4.62
N GLU A 441 6.69 16.51 -5.75
CA GLU A 441 6.46 17.09 -7.06
C GLU A 441 5.28 16.35 -7.71
N MET A 442 4.26 17.07 -8.18
CA MET A 442 3.07 16.47 -8.77
C MET A 442 2.84 16.92 -10.20
N ARG A 443 2.22 16.06 -11.00
CA ARG A 443 1.75 16.34 -12.36
C ARG A 443 0.26 16.09 -12.49
N TYR A 444 -0.45 17.03 -13.10
CA TYR A 444 -1.88 16.96 -13.38
C TYR A 444 -2.19 17.24 -14.84
N ASP A 445 -2.99 16.37 -15.46
CA ASP A 445 -3.49 16.56 -16.83
C ASP A 445 -5.00 16.83 -16.80
N PHE A 446 -5.40 18.07 -17.13
CA PHE A 446 -6.78 18.54 -17.12
C PHE A 446 -7.30 18.87 -18.51
N ARG A 447 -8.50 18.41 -18.83
CA ARG A 447 -9.27 18.94 -19.95
C ARG A 447 -10.20 20.04 -19.47
N LEU A 448 -10.15 21.18 -20.13
CA LEU A 448 -10.89 22.38 -19.79
C LEU A 448 -11.79 22.78 -20.95
N VAL A 449 -13.10 22.90 -20.71
CA VAL A 449 -14.08 23.40 -21.68
C VAL A 449 -14.72 24.67 -21.12
N LYS A 450 -14.48 25.80 -21.79
CA LYS A 450 -14.87 27.13 -21.33
C LYS A 450 -16.35 27.41 -21.52
N THR A 451 -16.93 28.11 -20.54
CA THR A 451 -18.25 28.73 -20.60
C THR A 451 -18.14 30.24 -20.28
N PRO A 452 -19.21 31.03 -20.43
CA PRO A 452 -19.22 32.42 -19.99
C PRO A 452 -19.03 32.62 -18.48
N ALA A 453 -19.32 31.59 -17.67
CA ALA A 453 -19.24 31.66 -16.20
C ALA A 453 -18.00 30.94 -15.64
N GLY A 454 -17.33 30.08 -16.40
CA GLY A 454 -16.23 29.27 -15.87
C GLY A 454 -15.73 28.20 -16.83
N TYR A 455 -15.31 27.06 -16.28
CA TYR A 455 -14.84 25.92 -17.04
C TYR A 455 -15.44 24.61 -16.51
N TYR A 456 -15.88 23.75 -17.42
CA TYR A 456 -16.01 22.33 -17.13
C TYR A 456 -14.64 21.67 -17.17
N VAL A 457 -14.35 20.87 -16.15
CA VAL A 457 -13.05 20.29 -15.87
C VAL A 457 -13.17 18.78 -15.77
N TYR A 458 -12.20 18.07 -16.34
CA TYR A 458 -12.00 16.65 -16.11
C TYR A 458 -10.52 16.36 -15.97
N ARG A 459 -10.13 15.64 -14.91
CA ARG A 459 -8.76 15.16 -14.70
C ARG A 459 -8.60 13.78 -15.33
N PHE A 460 -7.60 13.61 -16.17
CA PHE A 460 -7.25 12.29 -16.70
C PHE A 460 -6.29 11.55 -15.75
N LEU A 461 -6.55 10.25 -15.57
CA LEU A 461 -5.72 9.32 -14.79
C LEU A 461 -4.92 8.42 -15.75
N ASN A 462 -3.84 7.82 -15.26
CA ASN A 462 -2.90 7.00 -16.06
C ASN A 462 -3.60 6.07 -17.07
N GLY A 463 -3.33 6.28 -18.37
CA GLY A 463 -3.80 5.43 -19.47
C GLY A 463 -4.79 6.07 -20.47
N MET A 464 -5.24 7.31 -20.26
CA MET A 464 -6.06 8.08 -21.21
C MET A 464 -5.28 9.27 -21.78
N ASP A 465 -5.45 9.56 -23.08
CA ASP A 465 -4.72 10.63 -23.78
C ASP A 465 -5.34 12.02 -23.52
N GLY A 466 -6.67 12.09 -23.40
CA GLY A 466 -7.41 13.34 -23.13
C GLY A 466 -7.44 14.33 -24.30
N GLY A 467 -6.73 14.02 -25.39
CA GLY A 467 -6.58 14.83 -26.59
C GLY A 467 -7.70 14.66 -27.62
N TRP A 468 -8.68 13.78 -27.39
CA TRP A 468 -9.73 13.52 -28.38
C TRP A 468 -10.43 14.81 -28.85
N GLY A 469 -10.54 14.94 -30.18
CA GLY A 469 -11.20 16.06 -30.83
C GLY A 469 -10.48 17.40 -30.74
N LEU A 470 -9.18 17.43 -30.46
CA LEU A 470 -8.32 18.62 -30.55
C LEU A 470 -7.30 18.46 -31.69
N GLU A 471 -7.11 19.52 -32.48
CA GLU A 471 -6.09 19.57 -33.52
C GLU A 471 -5.15 20.75 -33.26
N THR A 472 -4.06 20.51 -32.53
CA THR A 472 -2.95 21.47 -32.35
C THR A 472 -1.75 20.79 -31.71
N ALA A 473 -0.54 21.25 -32.03
CA ALA A 473 0.69 20.78 -31.38
C ALA A 473 0.88 21.48 -30.02
N ALA A 474 1.50 20.77 -29.07
CA ALA A 474 1.76 21.28 -27.72
C ALA A 474 2.46 22.64 -27.73
N GLY A 475 1.91 23.58 -26.95
CA GLY A 475 2.49 24.91 -26.74
C GLY A 475 3.79 24.87 -25.92
N GLU A 476 4.40 26.04 -25.74
CA GLU A 476 5.50 26.21 -24.79
C GLU A 476 4.99 26.14 -23.35
N ALA A 477 5.80 25.58 -22.45
CA ALA A 477 5.49 25.55 -21.02
C ALA A 477 5.73 26.93 -20.40
N TYR A 478 4.73 27.48 -19.75
CA TYR A 478 4.87 28.68 -18.93
C TYR A 478 5.58 28.29 -17.63
N LYS A 479 6.80 28.80 -17.41
CA LYS A 479 7.53 28.60 -16.16
C LYS A 479 7.01 29.58 -15.10
N LEU A 480 6.49 29.03 -14.00
CA LEU A 480 5.82 29.75 -12.91
C LEU A 480 6.50 29.55 -11.54
N SER A 481 7.53 28.69 -11.46
CA SER A 481 8.24 28.37 -10.20
C SER A 481 8.74 29.56 -9.39
N ASP A 482 9.08 30.67 -10.05
CA ASP A 482 9.65 31.87 -9.42
C ASP A 482 8.59 32.96 -9.21
N LYS A 483 7.31 32.66 -9.48
CA LYS A 483 6.18 33.59 -9.41
C LYS A 483 5.29 33.25 -8.21
N GLU A 484 5.47 34.00 -7.13
CA GLU A 484 4.74 33.78 -5.87
C GLU A 484 3.23 34.01 -6.00
N GLU A 485 2.75 34.72 -7.02
CA GLU A 485 1.31 34.87 -7.25
C GLU A 485 0.62 33.54 -7.64
N TYR A 486 1.37 32.55 -8.13
CA TYR A 486 0.86 31.20 -8.45
C TYR A 486 0.97 30.21 -7.30
N TYR A 487 1.44 30.67 -6.15
CA TYR A 487 1.39 29.91 -4.91
C TYR A 487 -0.03 29.98 -4.30
N PHE A 488 -0.42 28.91 -3.61
CA PHE A 488 -1.57 28.93 -2.73
C PHE A 488 -1.42 27.94 -1.57
N TYR A 489 -2.16 28.22 -0.50
CA TYR A 489 -2.26 27.35 0.66
C TYR A 489 -3.69 26.82 0.75
N LEU A 490 -3.81 25.52 0.95
CA LEU A 490 -5.04 24.81 1.22
C LEU A 490 -4.91 24.13 2.59
N PRO A 491 -5.63 24.59 3.60
CA PRO A 491 -5.60 23.95 4.91
C PRO A 491 -6.36 22.63 4.90
N GLY A 492 -5.94 21.68 5.75
CA GLY A 492 -6.67 20.44 5.99
C GLY A 492 -7.88 20.65 6.89
N GLU A 493 -8.89 19.79 6.75
CA GLU A 493 -9.98 19.66 7.71
C GLU A 493 -9.62 18.59 8.75
N TYR A 494 -9.41 18.99 10.00
CA TYR A 494 -9.01 18.10 11.10
C TYR A 494 -9.85 18.35 12.37
N ASP A 495 -10.05 17.31 13.18
CA ASP A 495 -10.67 17.45 14.51
C ASP A 495 -9.73 18.20 15.46
N THR A 496 -10.13 19.41 15.83
CA THR A 496 -9.33 20.32 16.65
C THR A 496 -9.54 20.15 18.15
N SER A 497 -10.43 19.25 18.58
CA SER A 497 -10.90 19.13 19.97
C SER A 497 -9.76 18.93 20.99
N ASP A 498 -8.72 18.20 20.60
CA ASP A 498 -7.54 17.92 21.45
C ASP A 498 -6.25 18.60 20.97
N MET A 499 -6.23 19.12 19.74
CA MET A 499 -5.03 19.68 19.10
C MET A 499 -4.51 20.93 19.84
N TYR A 500 -5.41 21.87 20.11
CA TYR A 500 -5.03 23.16 20.71
C TYR A 500 -4.88 23.12 22.24
N LYS A 501 -4.93 21.94 22.86
CA LYS A 501 -4.57 21.80 24.28
C LYS A 501 -3.07 21.97 24.51
N PHE A 502 -2.25 21.55 23.55
CA PHE A 502 -0.78 21.54 23.65
C PHE A 502 -0.10 22.50 22.66
N ALA A 503 -0.75 22.79 21.54
CA ALA A 503 -0.35 23.79 20.55
C ALA A 503 -1.21 25.06 20.67
N LYS A 504 -0.68 26.21 20.25
CA LYS A 504 -1.47 27.42 20.00
C LYS A 504 -2.32 27.20 18.76
N SER A 505 -3.50 27.79 18.70
CA SER A 505 -4.24 27.86 17.43
C SER A 505 -3.58 28.85 16.47
N PRO A 506 -3.81 28.73 15.14
CA PRO A 506 -3.40 29.75 14.18
C PRO A 506 -3.94 31.14 14.53
N GLU A 507 -5.12 31.21 15.13
CA GLU A 507 -5.71 32.48 15.58
C GLU A 507 -4.95 33.06 16.80
N GLU A 508 -4.59 32.22 17.77
CA GLU A 508 -3.77 32.63 18.93
C GLU A 508 -2.39 33.11 18.47
N GLY A 509 -1.73 32.37 17.57
CA GLY A 509 -0.44 32.74 17.00
C GLY A 509 -0.50 34.06 16.22
N MET A 510 -1.57 34.28 15.44
CA MET A 510 -1.81 35.54 14.74
C MET A 510 -1.99 36.72 15.71
N LYS A 511 -2.75 36.53 16.79
CA LYS A 511 -2.98 37.57 17.81
C LYS A 511 -1.69 37.93 18.54
N GLU A 512 -0.86 36.94 18.88
CA GLU A 512 0.46 37.18 19.49
C GLU A 512 1.40 37.94 18.54
N LEU A 513 1.49 37.53 17.27
CA LEU A 513 2.27 38.22 16.25
C LEU A 513 1.81 39.69 16.09
N TYR A 514 0.50 39.90 16.01
CA TYR A 514 -0.04 41.24 15.88
C TYR A 514 0.33 42.12 17.08
N GLN A 515 0.10 41.64 18.30
CA GLN A 515 0.42 42.40 19.52
C GLN A 515 1.92 42.70 19.66
N ALA A 516 2.79 41.76 19.27
CA ALA A 516 4.22 41.89 19.44
C ALA A 516 4.89 42.75 18.36
N VAL A 517 4.40 42.72 17.12
CA VAL A 517 5.13 43.27 15.95
C VAL A 517 4.32 44.25 15.12
N LEU A 518 3.02 44.00 14.91
CA LEU A 518 2.23 44.71 13.90
C LEU A 518 1.28 45.77 14.47
N GLY A 519 0.92 45.69 15.75
CA GLY A 519 -0.13 46.49 16.37
C GLY A 519 0.13 48.00 16.42
N GLU A 520 1.39 48.42 16.59
CA GLU A 520 1.75 49.85 16.50
C GLU A 520 1.65 50.38 15.05
N ARG A 521 1.93 49.51 14.06
CA ARG A 521 1.96 49.88 12.64
C ARG A 521 0.56 49.92 12.03
N TYR A 522 -0.33 49.05 12.50
CA TYR A 522 -1.69 48.88 12.00
C TYR A 522 -2.72 48.96 13.13
N PRO A 523 -2.85 50.11 13.82
CA PRO A 523 -3.67 50.23 15.04
C PRO A 523 -5.18 50.04 14.82
N ASN A 524 -5.64 50.12 13.56
CA ASN A 524 -7.04 49.96 13.18
C ASN A 524 -7.35 48.53 12.67
N ALA A 525 -6.45 47.56 12.87
CA ALA A 525 -6.65 46.23 12.32
C ALA A 525 -7.88 45.54 12.92
N SER A 526 -8.59 44.77 12.09
CA SER A 526 -9.81 44.06 12.47
C SER A 526 -9.79 42.60 12.00
N GLU A 527 -10.43 41.72 12.76
CA GLU A 527 -10.53 40.29 12.43
C GLU A 527 -11.25 40.08 11.09
N ALA A 528 -10.78 39.10 10.32
CA ALA A 528 -11.31 38.67 9.04
C ALA A 528 -11.16 37.14 8.89
N VAL A 529 -11.71 36.57 7.82
CA VAL A 529 -11.57 35.14 7.50
C VAL A 529 -11.23 35.00 6.01
N TYR A 530 -10.32 34.09 5.68
CA TYR A 530 -10.00 33.71 4.30
C TYR A 530 -9.97 32.19 4.18
N ASP A 531 -10.72 31.64 3.23
CA ASP A 531 -10.82 30.19 2.98
C ASP A 531 -11.04 29.35 4.26
N GLY A 532 -11.86 29.87 5.19
CA GLY A 532 -12.20 29.21 6.45
C GLY A 532 -11.23 29.46 7.62
N PHE A 533 -10.13 30.19 7.40
CA PHE A 533 -9.06 30.39 8.38
C PHE A 533 -8.92 31.83 8.85
N PRO A 534 -8.33 32.07 10.04
CA PRO A 534 -8.19 33.40 10.60
C PRO A 534 -7.34 34.30 9.70
N ALA A 535 -7.82 35.51 9.49
CA ALA A 535 -7.13 36.59 8.81
C ALA A 535 -7.33 37.90 9.60
N MET A 536 -6.56 38.93 9.26
CA MET A 536 -6.72 40.26 9.84
C MET A 536 -6.63 41.32 8.76
N GLN A 537 -7.63 42.16 8.63
CA GLN A 537 -7.56 43.36 7.79
C GLN A 537 -6.70 44.40 8.52
N LEU A 538 -5.64 44.87 7.88
CA LEU A 538 -4.64 45.75 8.47
C LEU A 538 -4.87 47.24 8.15
N ASP A 539 -5.78 47.55 7.22
CA ASP A 539 -6.05 48.91 6.77
C ASP A 539 -7.54 49.20 6.57
N ASP A 540 -7.93 50.47 6.62
CA ASP A 540 -9.33 50.88 6.47
C ASP A 540 -9.85 50.75 5.03
N SER A 541 -8.96 50.57 4.04
CA SER A 541 -9.33 50.44 2.63
C SER A 541 -9.74 49.03 2.23
N GLY A 542 -9.43 48.03 3.07
CA GLY A 542 -9.69 46.63 2.79
C GLY A 542 -8.77 46.06 1.70
N LEU A 543 -7.57 46.62 1.55
CA LEU A 543 -6.59 46.20 0.56
C LEU A 543 -5.37 45.51 1.18
N LEU A 544 -5.20 45.59 2.50
CA LEU A 544 -4.05 45.00 3.19
C LEU A 544 -4.50 44.01 4.27
N PHE A 545 -3.96 42.80 4.24
CA PHE A 545 -4.37 41.71 5.13
C PHE A 545 -3.17 40.95 5.69
N LEU A 546 -3.29 40.42 6.91
CA LEU A 546 -2.44 39.38 7.47
C LEU A 546 -3.16 38.04 7.33
N LEU A 547 -2.56 37.08 6.65
CA LEU A 547 -3.13 35.75 6.42
C LEU A 547 -2.33 34.69 7.17
N TYR A 548 -3.02 33.69 7.71
CA TYR A 548 -2.40 32.41 8.03
C TYR A 548 -2.05 31.67 6.73
N ASP A 549 -0.80 31.21 6.63
CA ASP A 549 -0.23 30.60 5.41
C ASP A 549 0.46 29.27 5.73
N GLY A 550 -0.17 28.48 6.61
CA GLY A 550 0.26 27.13 6.96
C GLY A 550 1.45 27.04 7.90
N ILE A 551 2.00 25.84 7.99
CA ILE A 551 3.14 25.51 8.85
C ILE A 551 4.44 25.59 8.04
N THR A 552 5.52 26.08 8.66
CA THR A 552 6.85 26.16 8.05
C THR A 552 7.48 24.77 7.87
N LYS A 553 8.48 24.67 6.99
CA LYS A 553 9.15 23.40 6.68
C LYS A 553 9.84 22.70 7.86
N ASP A 554 10.12 23.46 8.92
CA ASP A 554 10.66 22.91 10.16
C ASP A 554 9.59 22.25 11.04
N CYS A 555 8.31 22.37 10.68
CA CYS A 555 7.15 21.89 11.43
C CYS A 555 7.01 22.47 12.86
N LEU A 556 7.70 23.57 13.15
CA LEU A 556 7.73 24.19 14.49
C LEU A 556 6.99 25.53 14.55
N HIS A 557 6.79 26.20 13.40
CA HIS A 557 6.20 27.52 13.34
C HIS A 557 4.99 27.59 12.40
N TYR A 558 4.02 28.41 12.78
CA TYR A 558 3.03 28.92 11.85
C TYR A 558 3.66 30.02 11.00
N ARG A 559 3.36 30.02 9.70
CA ARG A 559 3.70 31.08 8.76
C ARG A 559 2.51 32.02 8.60
N TYR A 560 2.79 33.31 8.65
CA TYR A 560 1.82 34.36 8.37
C TYR A 560 2.35 35.30 7.31
N ARG A 561 1.50 35.77 6.39
CA ARG A 561 1.89 36.71 5.34
C ARG A 561 1.06 37.97 5.38
N VAL A 562 1.73 39.12 5.31
CA VAL A 562 1.08 40.37 4.96
C VAL A 562 0.93 40.39 3.45
N VAL A 563 -0.29 40.52 2.98
CA VAL A 563 -0.62 40.52 1.55
C VAL A 563 -1.43 41.77 1.19
N SER A 564 -1.22 42.27 -0.03
CA SER A 564 -2.08 43.28 -0.63
C SER A 564 -3.04 42.65 -1.64
N SER A 565 -4.32 42.94 -1.51
CA SER A 565 -5.35 42.58 -2.48
C SER A 565 -5.49 43.67 -3.54
N GLN A 566 -5.72 43.27 -4.80
CA GLN A 566 -5.97 44.23 -5.89
C GLN A 566 -7.35 44.90 -5.81
N THR A 567 -8.30 44.28 -5.11
CA THR A 567 -9.66 44.77 -4.93
C THR A 567 -10.06 44.73 -3.46
N PRO A 568 -10.89 45.66 -2.96
CA PRO A 568 -11.30 45.63 -1.56
C PRO A 568 -11.92 44.29 -1.15
N GLY A 569 -11.40 43.71 -0.07
CA GLY A 569 -11.81 42.41 0.47
C GLY A 569 -10.94 41.23 0.04
N LEU A 570 -11.15 40.11 0.73
CA LEU A 570 -10.54 38.82 0.44
C LEU A 570 -11.52 37.97 -0.37
N HIS A 571 -11.17 37.71 -1.62
CA HIS A 571 -12.01 36.94 -2.57
C HIS A 571 -11.36 35.59 -2.87
N ARG A 572 -12.17 34.53 -3.03
CA ARG A 572 -11.70 33.15 -3.26
C ARG A 572 -10.70 33.01 -4.40
N TYR A 573 -10.91 33.77 -5.49
CA TYR A 573 -10.05 33.85 -6.69
C TYR A 573 -9.32 35.19 -6.84
N GLY A 574 -9.30 36.00 -5.78
CA GLY A 574 -8.66 37.31 -5.78
C GLY A 574 -7.14 37.19 -5.95
N ARG A 575 -6.54 38.16 -6.65
CA ARG A 575 -5.08 38.26 -6.78
C ARG A 575 -4.51 38.93 -5.53
N LEU A 576 -3.65 38.19 -4.83
CA LEU A 576 -2.96 38.62 -3.61
C LEU A 576 -1.46 38.71 -3.89
N GLU A 577 -0.85 39.81 -3.48
CA GLU A 577 0.60 40.02 -3.60
C GLU A 577 1.23 40.02 -2.21
N ILE A 578 2.30 39.25 -2.03
CA ILE A 578 2.97 39.08 -0.75
C ILE A 578 3.90 40.25 -0.49
N GLN A 579 3.73 40.91 0.67
CA GLN A 579 4.52 42.08 1.07
C GLN A 579 5.58 41.73 2.12
N GLU A 580 5.18 40.95 3.13
CA GLU A 580 6.02 40.56 4.27
C GLU A 580 5.61 39.16 4.74
N ALA A 581 6.55 38.41 5.32
CA ALA A 581 6.30 37.10 5.90
C ALA A 581 6.86 37.03 7.33
N TYR A 582 6.10 36.36 8.20
CA TYR A 582 6.38 36.22 9.62
C TYR A 582 6.19 34.77 10.03
N GLN A 583 6.85 34.38 11.12
CA GLN A 583 6.65 33.08 11.74
C GLN A 583 6.44 33.20 13.24
N ALA A 584 5.58 32.35 13.79
CA ALA A 584 5.32 32.26 15.23
C ALA A 584 5.31 30.81 15.69
N ALA A 585 5.94 30.54 16.84
CA ALA A 585 6.03 29.18 17.38
C ALA A 585 4.66 28.56 17.67
N ILE A 586 4.47 27.30 17.25
CA ILE A 586 3.25 26.51 17.43
C ILE A 586 3.09 26.09 18.90
N LYS A 587 4.18 25.68 19.55
CA LYS A 587 4.14 25.10 20.90
C LYS A 587 3.73 26.13 21.97
N ARG A 588 2.81 25.75 22.86
CA ARG A 588 2.47 26.58 24.03
C ARG A 588 3.68 26.74 24.95
N GLY A 589 3.94 27.98 25.38
CA GLY A 589 5.07 28.34 26.25
C GLY A 589 6.35 28.78 25.54
N MET A 590 6.42 28.69 24.21
CA MET A 590 7.47 29.32 23.40
C MET A 590 6.99 30.67 22.86
N SER A 591 7.86 31.67 22.81
CA SER A 591 7.52 33.04 22.37
C SER A 591 8.46 33.51 21.26
N ASP A 592 8.81 32.60 20.35
CA ASP A 592 9.68 32.91 19.22
C ASP A 592 8.82 33.48 18.08
N ILE A 593 8.90 34.80 17.92
CA ILE A 593 8.29 35.54 16.80
C ILE A 593 9.43 36.17 16.02
N ALA A 594 9.53 35.85 14.73
CA ALA A 594 10.56 36.38 13.85
C ALA A 594 9.96 36.82 12.52
N ALA A 595 10.53 37.88 11.94
CA ALA A 595 10.35 38.15 10.52
C ALA A 595 11.09 37.04 9.76
N ALA A 596 10.39 36.35 8.85
CA ALA A 596 11.02 35.37 7.99
C ALA A 596 11.93 36.12 7.01
N ASP A 597 13.21 35.73 6.94
CA ASP A 597 14.23 36.42 6.16
C ASP A 597 13.78 36.61 4.69
N ARG A 598 13.95 37.82 4.14
CA ARG A 598 13.50 38.22 2.78
C ARG A 598 14.19 37.50 1.61
N THR A 599 14.83 36.36 1.83
CA THR A 599 15.66 35.66 0.84
C THR A 599 15.34 34.17 0.78
N VAL A 600 14.28 33.83 0.04
CA VAL A 600 14.20 32.54 -0.64
C VAL A 600 13.81 32.82 -2.10
N LYS A 601 14.78 33.27 -2.90
CA LYS A 601 14.72 32.94 -4.33
C LYS A 601 14.86 31.42 -4.40
N MET A 602 13.88 30.76 -5.00
CA MET A 602 13.97 29.36 -5.44
C MET A 602 15.32 29.14 -6.14
N VAL A 603 16.28 28.50 -5.47
CA VAL A 603 17.55 28.12 -6.09
C VAL A 603 17.30 26.81 -6.84
N ARG A 604 16.86 26.92 -8.09
CA ARG A 604 16.98 25.85 -9.09
C ARG A 604 17.54 26.46 -10.38
N ALA A 605 18.85 26.72 -10.38
CA ALA A 605 19.72 26.79 -11.57
C ALA A 605 21.12 27.32 -11.18
N SER A 606 22.11 26.43 -11.09
CA SER A 606 23.45 26.58 -11.70
C SER A 606 24.50 25.74 -10.96
N GLU A 607 24.73 24.51 -11.41
CA GLU A 607 26.08 23.92 -11.35
C GLU A 607 26.33 23.18 -12.66
N THR A 608 26.69 23.96 -13.67
CA THR A 608 27.46 23.49 -14.82
C THR A 608 28.64 24.44 -14.97
N GLU A 609 29.84 23.88 -14.94
CA GLU A 609 31.15 24.48 -15.22
C GLU A 609 31.65 25.61 -14.30
N GLN A 610 32.58 25.26 -13.40
CA GLN A 610 33.90 25.93 -13.44
C GLN A 610 35.02 25.08 -12.84
N SER A 611 35.95 24.75 -13.75
CA SER A 611 37.30 24.27 -13.51
C SER A 611 38.19 25.37 -12.89
N ALA A 612 39.17 24.90 -12.12
CA ALA A 612 40.47 25.51 -11.83
C ALA A 612 40.61 26.41 -10.59
N GLY A 613 41.34 25.84 -9.60
CA GLY A 613 42.55 26.47 -9.09
C GLY A 613 42.53 26.95 -7.64
N ALA A 614 43.26 26.24 -6.78
CA ALA A 614 44.14 26.72 -5.69
C ALA A 614 44.21 25.65 -4.58
N GLU A 615 45.19 24.76 -4.66
CA GLU A 615 46.38 24.77 -3.78
C GLU A 615 46.14 24.25 -2.35
N SER A 616 46.49 22.98 -2.14
CA SER A 616 46.88 22.44 -0.85
C SER A 616 48.36 22.72 -0.57
N PRO A 617 48.79 22.84 0.70
CA PRO A 617 50.11 22.40 1.15
C PRO A 617 49.97 21.03 1.85
N ALA A 618 50.54 19.95 1.31
CA ALA A 618 51.88 19.41 1.61
C ALA A 618 52.18 19.22 3.11
N GLY A 619 52.60 18.07 3.63
CA GLY A 619 52.90 16.72 3.13
C GLY A 619 52.73 15.74 4.32
N THR A 620 53.13 14.48 4.34
CA THR A 620 54.13 13.70 3.61
C THR A 620 53.82 12.23 3.89
N ASN A 621 53.75 11.38 2.87
CA ASN A 621 53.91 9.94 3.04
C ASN A 621 55.39 9.59 3.27
N PRO A 622 55.66 8.42 3.87
CA PRO A 622 56.33 7.42 3.04
C PRO A 622 55.66 6.05 3.11
N ALA A 623 55.54 5.46 1.93
CA ALA A 623 55.27 4.06 1.73
C ALA A 623 56.45 3.20 2.23
N ASP A 624 56.15 2.01 2.74
CA ASP A 624 56.90 0.79 2.41
C ASP A 624 56.16 -0.46 2.92
N GLY A 625 55.80 -1.34 1.97
CA GLY A 625 56.08 -2.77 2.09
C GLY A 625 55.15 -3.70 2.89
N LYS A 626 54.46 -4.54 2.09
CA LYS A 626 54.13 -5.96 2.29
C LYS A 626 52.84 -6.34 3.02
N ALA A 627 52.00 -7.03 2.24
CA ALA A 627 50.99 -7.96 2.70
C ALA A 627 51.62 -9.13 3.48
N GLU A 628 51.05 -9.45 4.65
CA GLU A 628 51.14 -10.78 5.25
C GLU A 628 49.84 -11.10 5.99
N ASN A 629 49.33 -12.29 5.72
CA ASN A 629 48.13 -12.89 6.29
C ASN A 629 48.24 -13.09 7.80
N GLY A 630 47.13 -12.82 8.51
CA GLY A 630 46.68 -13.56 9.67
C GLY A 630 47.55 -13.53 10.92
N LYS A 631 47.12 -12.77 11.92
CA LYS A 631 47.15 -13.18 13.33
C LYS A 631 46.31 -12.25 14.17
N ASP A 632 45.35 -12.85 14.87
CA ASP A 632 44.67 -12.31 16.03
C ASP A 632 45.68 -11.62 16.96
N VAL A 633 45.51 -10.31 17.14
CA VAL A 633 46.13 -9.57 18.24
C VAL A 633 45.00 -8.97 19.05
N PRO A 634 44.94 -9.28 20.36
CA PRO A 634 43.77 -9.05 21.19
C PRO A 634 43.63 -7.55 21.48
N VAL A 635 42.46 -6.99 21.16
CA VAL A 635 42.08 -5.70 21.72
C VAL A 635 41.82 -5.92 23.20
N GLN A 636 42.65 -5.26 24.03
CA GLN A 636 42.47 -5.18 25.47
C GLN A 636 41.01 -4.85 25.79
N GLY A 637 40.41 -5.65 26.66
CA GLY A 637 39.01 -5.50 27.06
C GLY A 637 38.68 -4.06 27.41
N LYS A 638 37.84 -3.43 26.58
CA LYS A 638 37.06 -2.28 26.99
C LYS A 638 36.11 -2.78 28.08
N GLU A 639 36.21 -2.17 29.26
CA GLU A 639 35.19 -2.27 30.30
C GLU A 639 33.82 -2.06 29.66
N SER A 640 32.82 -2.87 30.03
CA SER A 640 31.45 -2.69 29.57
C SER A 640 31.07 -1.24 29.86
N SER A 641 30.77 -0.46 28.81
CA SER A 641 30.09 0.82 28.98
C SER A 641 28.83 0.50 29.75
N GLY A 642 28.68 1.04 30.96
CA GLY A 642 27.40 0.97 31.64
C GLY A 642 26.35 1.75 30.85
N PRO A 643 25.13 1.83 31.37
CA PRO A 643 24.09 2.68 30.81
C PRO A 643 24.58 4.11 30.60
N ARG A 644 24.27 4.69 29.44
CA ARG A 644 24.68 6.05 29.06
C ARG A 644 23.68 7.08 29.56
N GLU A 645 24.09 8.35 29.63
CA GLU A 645 23.19 9.46 29.95
C GLU A 645 22.06 9.53 28.90
N GLY A 646 20.80 9.48 29.36
CA GLY A 646 19.61 9.37 28.50
C GLY A 646 19.04 7.95 28.36
N GLU A 647 19.78 6.91 28.73
CA GLU A 647 19.27 5.53 28.74
C GLU A 647 18.50 5.23 30.03
N GLU A 648 17.24 4.84 29.89
CA GLU A 648 16.35 4.57 31.03
C GLU A 648 16.13 3.08 31.24
N LEU A 649 16.40 2.57 32.45
CA LEU A 649 16.14 1.18 32.80
C LEU A 649 14.67 0.81 32.59
N TRP A 650 14.43 -0.31 31.90
CA TRP A 650 13.09 -0.83 31.62
C TRP A 650 12.79 -2.06 32.49
N ASP A 651 12.50 -1.81 33.76
CA ASP A 651 12.24 -2.86 34.76
C ASP A 651 11.03 -3.77 34.44
N THR A 652 10.11 -3.29 33.59
CA THR A 652 8.90 -4.02 33.19
C THR A 652 8.99 -4.67 31.80
N TYR A 653 10.16 -4.67 31.17
CA TYR A 653 10.34 -5.30 29.86
C TYR A 653 10.15 -6.82 29.97
N ASN A 654 9.24 -7.36 29.16
CA ASN A 654 8.81 -8.75 29.21
C ASN A 654 9.67 -9.71 28.36
N GLY A 655 10.57 -9.16 27.54
CA GLY A 655 11.46 -9.94 26.67
C GLY A 655 11.06 -10.02 25.20
N ASP A 656 9.95 -9.41 24.78
CA ASP A 656 9.50 -9.42 23.38
C ASP A 656 10.31 -8.46 22.49
N TYR A 657 10.63 -8.86 21.26
CA TYR A 657 11.35 -8.03 20.29
C TYR A 657 11.11 -8.48 18.85
N ALA A 658 11.26 -7.56 17.91
CA ALA A 658 11.16 -7.84 16.47
C ALA A 658 12.47 -8.36 15.87
N ARG A 659 13.61 -7.78 16.28
CA ARG A 659 14.96 -8.23 15.91
C ARG A 659 15.94 -8.00 17.06
N GLU A 660 17.00 -8.80 17.08
CA GLU A 660 18.10 -8.71 18.05
C GLU A 660 19.44 -8.80 17.34
N ILE A 661 20.42 -8.00 17.79
CA ILE A 661 21.82 -8.15 17.39
C ILE A 661 22.74 -8.00 18.61
N SER A 662 23.84 -8.76 18.62
CA SER A 662 24.80 -8.75 19.73
C SER A 662 26.21 -8.43 19.26
N LEU A 663 26.80 -7.37 19.83
CA LEU A 663 28.21 -7.03 19.71
C LEU A 663 29.02 -7.83 20.73
N LYS A 664 29.31 -9.10 20.38
CA LYS A 664 29.91 -10.08 21.31
C LYS A 664 31.21 -9.62 21.97
N GLU A 665 32.05 -8.86 21.25
CA GLU A 665 33.31 -8.34 21.78
C GLU A 665 33.11 -7.24 22.82
N GLN A 666 32.01 -6.49 22.72
CA GLN A 666 31.68 -5.37 23.60
C GLN A 666 30.72 -5.79 24.74
N GLY A 667 30.14 -7.00 24.65
CA GLY A 667 29.17 -7.50 25.62
C GLY A 667 27.82 -6.77 25.55
N ILE A 668 27.51 -6.13 24.43
CA ILE A 668 26.31 -5.32 24.23
C ILE A 668 25.34 -6.08 23.35
N THR A 669 24.07 -6.11 23.75
CA THR A 669 22.98 -6.65 22.95
C THR A 669 21.95 -5.55 22.71
N PHE A 670 21.60 -5.34 21.45
CA PHE A 670 20.55 -4.43 21.02
C PHE A 670 19.31 -5.23 20.61
N ARG A 671 18.13 -4.69 20.92
CA ARG A 671 16.85 -5.19 20.40
C ARG A 671 16.04 -4.04 19.86
N MET A 672 15.45 -4.27 18.68
CA MET A 672 14.37 -3.46 18.19
C MET A 672 13.06 -4.06 18.71
N VAL A 673 12.30 -3.30 19.47
CA VAL A 673 11.03 -3.74 20.09
C VAL A 673 9.86 -3.02 19.45
N GLU A 674 8.73 -3.71 19.34
CA GLU A 674 7.48 -3.11 18.90
C GLU A 674 6.91 -2.31 20.06
N LEU A 675 6.72 -1.00 19.86
CA LEU A 675 6.15 -0.11 20.86
C LEU A 675 4.64 -0.01 20.73
N ASP A 676 4.14 -0.08 19.48
CA ASP A 676 2.73 -0.04 19.14
C ASP A 676 2.53 -0.61 17.72
N ALA A 677 1.31 -0.98 17.36
CA ALA A 677 0.97 -1.48 16.04
C ALA A 677 -0.47 -1.12 15.63
N ALA A 678 -0.65 -0.67 14.40
CA ALA A 678 -1.95 -0.32 13.83
C ALA A 678 -1.98 -0.64 12.32
N LEU A 679 -3.10 -1.18 11.84
CA LEU A 679 -3.35 -1.42 10.40
C LEU A 679 -2.23 -2.20 9.67
N GLY A 680 -1.60 -3.17 10.34
CA GLY A 680 -0.50 -3.97 9.78
C GLY A 680 0.89 -3.32 9.87
N SER A 681 0.97 -2.08 10.32
CA SER A 681 2.23 -1.34 10.51
C SER A 681 2.58 -1.23 12.00
N ARG A 682 3.87 -1.10 12.30
CA ARG A 682 4.39 -1.13 13.67
C ARG A 682 5.31 0.07 13.94
N PHE A 683 5.22 0.58 15.16
CA PHE A 683 6.19 1.50 15.73
C PHE A 683 7.28 0.71 16.44
N TYR A 684 8.52 1.16 16.29
CA TYR A 684 9.67 0.48 16.86
C TYR A 684 10.40 1.37 17.86
N GLY A 685 11.09 0.74 18.80
CA GLY A 685 12.01 1.39 19.72
C GLY A 685 13.26 0.56 19.87
N LEU A 686 14.39 1.21 20.14
CA LEU A 686 15.65 0.54 20.42
C LEU A 686 15.86 0.42 21.93
N ILE A 687 16.14 -0.81 22.36
CA ILE A 687 16.60 -1.11 23.72
C ILE A 687 17.96 -1.78 23.67
N LYS A 688 18.70 -1.65 24.77
CA LYS A 688 20.08 -2.11 24.89
C LYS A 688 20.33 -2.78 26.22
N SER A 689 21.17 -3.81 26.21
CA SER A 689 21.60 -4.56 27.39
C SER A 689 23.12 -4.65 27.43
N TYR A 690 23.67 -4.56 28.66
CA TYR A 690 25.10 -4.59 28.95
C TYR A 690 25.53 -5.80 29.78
N ASP A 691 24.58 -6.68 30.14
CA ASP A 691 24.79 -7.78 31.09
C ASP A 691 24.30 -9.13 30.56
N GLY A 692 24.21 -9.25 29.22
CA GLY A 692 23.75 -10.44 28.53
C GLY A 692 22.23 -10.63 28.62
N GLY A 693 21.47 -9.54 28.63
CA GLY A 693 20.00 -9.55 28.58
C GLY A 693 19.31 -9.66 29.95
N LYS A 694 20.02 -9.46 31.07
CA LYS A 694 19.42 -9.48 32.41
C LYS A 694 18.76 -8.15 32.76
N SER A 695 19.33 -7.04 32.32
CA SER A 695 18.75 -5.70 32.39
C SER A 695 18.74 -5.04 31.01
N TRP A 696 17.69 -4.24 30.76
CA TRP A 696 17.44 -3.59 29.48
C TRP A 696 17.16 -2.12 29.68
N TYR A 697 17.74 -1.28 28.83
CA TYR A 697 17.62 0.17 28.88
C TYR A 697 17.03 0.69 27.57
N LYS A 698 16.06 1.60 27.66
CA LYS A 698 15.49 2.32 26.52
C LYS A 698 16.53 3.30 26.01
N VAL A 699 16.83 3.24 24.71
CA VAL A 699 17.79 4.16 24.05
C VAL A 699 17.03 5.19 23.22
N GLY A 700 16.28 4.73 22.22
CA GLY A 700 15.45 5.57 21.35
C GLY A 700 14.03 5.00 21.26
N LYS A 701 13.01 5.85 21.39
CA LYS A 701 11.60 5.45 21.24
C LYS A 701 11.06 5.67 19.82
N ASP A 702 11.85 6.31 18.96
CA ASP A 702 11.42 6.68 17.62
C ASP A 702 12.60 6.64 16.62
N PRO A 703 13.08 5.44 16.26
CA PRO A 703 14.19 5.28 15.32
C PRO A 703 13.81 5.61 13.87
N PHE A 704 12.52 5.80 13.57
CA PHE A 704 12.02 5.99 12.21
C PHE A 704 11.19 7.27 12.04
N HIS A 705 11.36 8.26 12.91
CA HIS A 705 10.66 9.55 12.84
C HIS A 705 9.13 9.42 12.72
N SER A 706 8.55 8.55 13.54
CA SER A 706 7.13 8.23 13.63
C SER A 706 6.56 7.55 12.38
N GLN A 707 7.42 7.13 11.44
CA GLN A 707 7.02 6.20 10.40
C GLN A 707 6.75 4.82 11.00
N THR A 708 5.69 4.21 10.51
CA THR A 708 5.35 2.82 10.81
C THR A 708 5.68 1.94 9.63
N GLY A 709 6.20 0.75 9.89
CA GLY A 709 6.52 -0.22 8.84
C GLY A 709 5.99 -1.60 9.14
N MET A 710 6.00 -2.45 8.12
CA MET A 710 5.46 -3.81 8.19
C MET A 710 6.51 -4.87 8.55
N ASP A 711 7.80 -4.56 8.39
CA ASP A 711 8.93 -5.35 8.90
C ASP A 711 10.14 -4.44 9.13
N ILE A 712 11.10 -4.92 9.92
CA ILE A 712 12.36 -4.22 10.17
C ILE A 712 13.55 -5.16 10.08
N ASP A 713 14.67 -4.57 9.71
CA ASP A 713 15.99 -5.16 9.92
C ASP A 713 16.96 -4.10 10.42
N PHE A 714 18.00 -4.49 11.16
CA PHE A 714 18.99 -3.54 11.66
C PHE A 714 20.34 -4.19 11.96
N ILE A 715 21.40 -3.38 11.92
CA ILE A 715 22.75 -3.80 12.24
C ILE A 715 23.47 -2.70 13.03
N PHE A 716 24.34 -3.10 13.95
CA PHE A 716 25.32 -2.21 14.57
C PHE A 716 26.72 -2.75 14.29
N PHE A 717 27.64 -1.87 13.90
CA PHE A 717 29.05 -2.20 13.69
C PHE A 717 29.88 -2.02 14.96
N ASP A 718 29.50 -1.02 15.76
CA ASP A 718 29.98 -0.80 17.11
C ASP A 718 28.84 -0.22 17.96
N GLU A 719 29.15 0.22 19.18
CA GLU A 719 28.13 0.72 20.12
C GLU A 719 27.42 2.00 19.65
N ASP A 720 28.06 2.78 18.78
CA ASP A 720 27.60 4.11 18.34
C ASP A 720 27.04 4.06 16.92
N PHE A 721 27.65 3.25 16.05
CA PHE A 721 27.40 3.27 14.62
C PHE A 721 26.60 2.06 14.14
N GLY A 722 25.44 2.33 13.54
CA GLY A 722 24.53 1.30 13.05
C GLY A 722 23.55 1.81 11.99
N PHE A 723 22.75 0.89 11.49
CA PHE A 723 21.73 1.13 10.48
C PHE A 723 20.46 0.35 10.82
N ALA A 724 19.32 0.87 10.37
CA ALA A 724 18.03 0.20 10.45
C ALA A 724 17.25 0.42 9.16
N ALA A 725 16.58 -0.61 8.64
CA ALA A 725 15.67 -0.51 7.51
C ALA A 725 14.23 -0.72 7.98
N LEU A 726 13.32 0.10 7.45
CA LEU A 726 11.88 0.01 7.69
C LEU A 726 11.19 -0.36 6.38
N ALA A 727 10.55 -1.53 6.34
CA ALA A 727 9.84 -2.01 5.15
C ALA A 727 8.41 -1.46 5.07
N HIS A 728 7.98 -1.11 3.87
CA HIS A 728 6.65 -0.57 3.57
C HIS A 728 5.91 -1.47 2.58
N ASN A 729 4.58 -1.26 2.45
CA ASN A 729 3.75 -1.82 1.38
C ASN A 729 3.83 -3.35 1.18
N GLY A 730 4.05 -4.15 2.23
CA GLY A 730 4.12 -5.62 2.08
C GLY A 730 5.52 -6.16 1.77
N GLY A 731 6.53 -5.30 1.86
CA GLY A 731 7.90 -5.63 1.48
C GLY A 731 8.25 -5.16 0.06
N ASP A 732 7.42 -4.32 -0.56
CA ASP A 732 7.66 -3.76 -1.89
C ASP A 732 8.82 -2.75 -1.88
N SER A 733 8.97 -1.96 -0.81
CA SER A 733 10.07 -0.99 -0.66
C SER A 733 10.51 -0.88 0.80
N ALA A 734 11.70 -0.32 1.04
CA ALA A 734 12.16 -0.02 2.38
C ALA A 734 13.02 1.25 2.45
N ASP A 735 12.87 1.99 3.55
CA ASP A 735 13.73 3.14 3.87
C ASP A 735 14.88 2.70 4.77
N LEU A 736 16.12 3.12 4.42
CA LEU A 736 17.32 2.85 5.23
C LEU A 736 17.67 4.08 6.06
N TYR A 737 18.01 3.84 7.32
CA TYR A 737 18.38 4.85 8.31
C TYR A 737 19.75 4.55 8.89
N VAL A 738 20.53 5.58 9.21
CA VAL A 738 21.83 5.50 9.87
C VAL A 738 21.78 6.17 11.24
N THR A 739 22.44 5.57 12.23
CA THR A 739 22.69 6.18 13.54
C THR A 739 24.19 6.23 13.80
N GLU A 740 24.65 7.36 14.36
CA GLU A 740 26.04 7.58 14.78
C GLU A 740 26.14 7.87 16.29
N ASP A 741 25.04 7.68 17.03
CA ASP A 741 24.94 7.98 18.47
C ASP A 741 24.46 6.78 19.31
N GLY A 742 24.48 5.58 18.77
CA GLY A 742 24.08 4.36 19.45
C GLY A 742 22.57 4.10 19.42
N GLY A 743 21.87 4.78 18.52
CA GLY A 743 20.43 4.64 18.29
C GLY A 743 19.56 5.57 19.14
N PHE A 744 20.12 6.66 19.65
CA PHE A 744 19.34 7.76 20.23
C PHE A 744 18.63 8.57 19.15
N SER A 745 19.29 8.74 18.00
CA SER A 745 18.73 9.36 16.81
C SER A 745 19.16 8.61 15.55
N TYR A 746 18.31 8.72 14.53
CA TYR A 746 18.53 8.13 13.22
C TYR A 746 18.39 9.23 12.17
N SER A 747 19.01 9.04 11.01
CA SER A 747 18.87 9.93 9.86
C SER A 747 18.63 9.09 8.63
N ILE A 748 17.70 9.51 7.76
CA ILE A 748 17.42 8.80 6.52
C ILE A 748 18.66 8.80 5.62
N VAL A 749 18.98 7.64 5.06
CA VAL A 749 20.09 7.44 4.16
C VAL A 749 19.70 7.86 2.75
N LYS A 750 20.51 8.72 2.12
CA LYS A 750 20.28 9.16 0.74
C LYS A 750 20.87 8.15 -0.25
N MET A 751 20.02 7.35 -0.85
CA MET A 751 20.38 6.43 -1.93
C MET A 751 20.30 7.14 -3.29
N GLU A 752 21.32 7.01 -4.13
CA GLU A 752 21.24 7.42 -5.54
C GLU A 752 20.21 6.53 -6.28
N GLU A 753 19.24 7.13 -6.96
CA GLU A 753 18.26 6.35 -7.72
C GLU A 753 18.88 5.74 -8.99
N LYS A 754 18.86 4.41 -9.09
CA LYS A 754 19.21 3.72 -10.33
C LYS A 754 17.99 3.66 -11.25
N LEU A 755 17.83 4.68 -12.09
CA LEU A 755 16.79 4.69 -13.11
C LEU A 755 17.07 3.69 -14.25
N VAL A 756 15.99 3.11 -14.77
CA VAL A 756 15.96 2.21 -15.93
C VAL A 756 14.86 2.67 -16.87
N THR A 757 15.16 2.69 -18.17
CA THR A 757 14.20 3.00 -19.23
C THR A 757 13.75 1.72 -19.95
N LEU A 758 12.44 1.51 -20.05
CA LEU A 758 11.81 0.41 -20.78
C LEU A 758 11.48 0.79 -22.23
N ASP A 759 11.15 -0.21 -23.06
CA ASP A 759 10.64 0.02 -24.42
C ASP A 759 9.38 0.89 -24.38
N GLY A 760 9.46 2.13 -24.87
CA GLY A 760 8.40 3.15 -24.80
C GLY A 760 8.73 4.39 -23.96
N ASP A 761 10.01 4.62 -23.63
CA ASP A 761 10.53 5.80 -22.91
C ASP A 761 10.06 5.96 -21.44
N TYR A 762 9.36 4.95 -20.89
CA TYR A 762 9.02 4.90 -19.47
C TYR A 762 10.27 4.65 -18.63
N THR A 763 10.50 5.48 -17.61
CA THR A 763 11.68 5.40 -16.73
C THR A 763 11.25 5.29 -15.27
N TYR A 764 11.83 4.35 -14.53
CA TYR A 764 11.56 4.14 -13.10
C TYR A 764 12.80 3.57 -12.36
N ALA A 765 12.80 3.59 -11.03
CA ALA A 765 13.86 3.03 -10.19
C ALA A 765 13.44 1.64 -9.67
N PRO A 766 13.91 0.53 -10.27
CA PRO A 766 13.52 -0.81 -9.83
C PRO A 766 14.20 -1.26 -8.54
N TYR A 767 15.24 -0.57 -8.04
CA TYR A 767 16.01 -1.03 -6.87
C TYR A 767 15.78 -0.11 -5.66
N ASP A 768 14.72 -0.36 -4.91
CA ASP A 768 14.17 0.45 -3.81
C ASP A 768 14.00 -0.34 -2.49
N TYR A 769 14.60 -1.52 -2.38
CA TYR A 769 14.62 -2.34 -1.17
C TYR A 769 16.04 -2.56 -0.63
N PRO A 770 16.60 -1.64 0.17
CA PRO A 770 17.95 -1.74 0.72
C PRO A 770 18.09 -2.88 1.73
N GLN A 771 19.18 -3.64 1.63
CA GLN A 771 19.63 -4.60 2.63
C GLN A 771 20.50 -3.90 3.69
N MET A 772 20.96 -4.65 4.70
CA MET A 772 21.87 -4.10 5.71
C MET A 772 23.27 -3.80 5.13
N PRO A 773 23.83 -2.60 5.40
CA PRO A 773 25.17 -2.28 4.95
C PRO A 773 26.25 -3.23 5.49
N TYR A 774 27.37 -3.32 4.78
CA TYR A 774 28.50 -4.15 5.16
C TYR A 774 29.83 -3.54 4.71
N TRP A 775 30.89 -3.83 5.48
CA TRP A 775 32.25 -3.42 5.14
C TRP A 775 32.91 -4.44 4.21
N GLU A 776 33.43 -3.97 3.09
CA GLU A 776 34.31 -4.75 2.22
C GLU A 776 35.56 -3.91 1.88
N ASN A 777 36.73 -4.43 2.22
CA ASN A 777 38.03 -3.78 1.98
C ASN A 777 38.11 -2.32 2.47
N GLY A 778 37.47 -2.01 3.61
CA GLY A 778 37.46 -0.67 4.20
C GLY A 778 36.53 0.34 3.50
N THR A 779 35.66 -0.13 2.61
CA THR A 779 34.57 0.67 2.02
C THR A 779 33.23 0.11 2.49
N LEU A 780 32.29 1.01 2.80
CA LEU A 780 30.94 0.64 3.23
C LEU A 780 30.04 0.49 1.99
N TYR A 781 29.44 -0.68 1.84
CA TYR A 781 28.53 -1.00 0.75
C TYR A 781 27.13 -1.32 1.26
N VAL A 782 26.14 -1.15 0.39
CA VAL A 782 24.79 -1.66 0.57
C VAL A 782 24.31 -2.31 -0.73
N LEU A 783 23.59 -3.42 -0.62
CA LEU A 783 22.87 -4.02 -1.74
C LEU A 783 21.42 -3.54 -1.69
N CYS A 784 20.87 -3.16 -2.82
CA CYS A 784 19.47 -2.79 -2.97
C CYS A 784 18.80 -3.78 -3.92
N GLY A 785 17.79 -4.46 -3.40
CA GLY A 785 16.84 -5.25 -4.16
C GLY A 785 15.68 -4.39 -4.65
N GLN A 786 14.68 -5.06 -5.20
CA GLN A 786 13.50 -4.54 -5.86
C GLN A 786 12.22 -4.83 -5.07
N GLY A 787 12.34 -5.39 -3.87
CA GLY A 787 11.22 -5.72 -3.00
C GLY A 787 10.36 -6.88 -3.50
N ALA A 788 9.19 -7.03 -2.88
CA ALA A 788 8.25 -8.13 -3.12
C ALA A 788 7.48 -7.99 -4.44
N ASP A 789 7.37 -6.77 -4.98
CA ASP A 789 6.75 -6.45 -6.27
C ASP A 789 7.73 -6.41 -7.45
N GLY A 790 9.04 -6.39 -7.16
CA GLY A 790 10.10 -6.34 -8.16
C GLY A 790 10.17 -7.53 -9.11
N ASP A 791 9.93 -7.28 -10.40
CA ASP A 791 10.10 -8.24 -11.49
C ASP A 791 11.08 -7.80 -12.59
N TYR A 792 11.80 -6.69 -12.37
CA TYR A 792 12.76 -6.14 -13.32
C TYR A 792 13.99 -7.04 -13.46
N ASP A 793 14.33 -7.40 -14.70
CA ASP A 793 15.47 -8.27 -15.04
C ASP A 793 15.58 -9.54 -14.17
N GLY A 794 14.44 -10.11 -13.78
CA GLY A 794 14.34 -11.32 -12.96
C GLY A 794 14.23 -11.09 -11.45
N GLY A 795 14.13 -9.84 -10.99
CA GLY A 795 14.02 -9.50 -9.57
C GLY A 795 15.29 -9.78 -8.78
N ASP A 796 15.17 -9.79 -7.45
CA ASP A 796 16.27 -9.98 -6.49
C ASP A 796 17.02 -11.31 -6.62
N ALA A 797 16.38 -12.30 -7.27
CA ALA A 797 16.99 -13.58 -7.55
C ALA A 797 18.16 -13.47 -8.55
N TRP A 798 18.11 -12.51 -9.46
CA TRP A 798 19.05 -12.40 -10.58
C TRP A 798 19.96 -11.19 -10.50
N THR A 799 19.44 -10.03 -10.06
CA THR A 799 20.23 -8.80 -9.99
C THR A 799 19.95 -8.02 -8.71
N LEU A 800 21.01 -7.47 -8.13
CA LEU A 800 20.95 -6.47 -7.07
C LEU A 800 21.78 -5.26 -7.51
N ALA A 801 21.35 -4.07 -7.14
CA ALA A 801 22.16 -2.87 -7.29
C ALA A 801 23.07 -2.72 -6.06
N ARG A 802 24.38 -2.68 -6.27
CA ARG A 802 25.35 -2.38 -5.22
C ARG A 802 25.64 -0.89 -5.22
N TYR A 803 25.59 -0.31 -4.03
CA TYR A 803 25.95 1.07 -3.80
C TYR A 803 27.07 1.15 -2.77
N ARG A 804 27.85 2.22 -2.82
CA ARG A 804 28.95 2.48 -1.88
C ARG A 804 28.81 3.85 -1.24
N SER A 805 29.25 3.98 0.00
CA SER A 805 29.30 5.24 0.71
C SER A 805 30.73 5.73 0.92
N GLU A 806 30.92 7.04 0.78
CA GLU A 806 32.17 7.76 1.10
C GLU A 806 31.98 8.72 2.30
N ASP A 807 30.77 8.80 2.86
CA ASP A 807 30.36 9.74 3.92
C ASP A 807 29.76 9.03 5.14
N HIS A 808 30.30 7.85 5.44
CA HIS A 808 29.93 7.04 6.61
C HIS A 808 28.46 6.60 6.61
N GLY A 809 27.91 6.34 5.42
CA GLY A 809 26.57 5.80 5.20
C GLY A 809 25.44 6.83 5.19
N LYS A 810 25.74 8.13 5.18
CA LYS A 810 24.73 9.20 5.03
C LYS A 810 24.19 9.26 3.61
N SER A 811 25.03 8.94 2.63
CA SER A 811 24.63 8.73 1.25
C SER A 811 25.35 7.55 0.62
N PHE A 812 24.68 6.92 -0.33
CA PHE A 812 25.19 5.81 -1.10
C PHE A 812 25.05 6.10 -2.59
N ARG A 813 26.15 5.94 -3.32
CA ARG A 813 26.21 6.14 -4.77
C ARG A 813 26.28 4.82 -5.50
N PHE A 814 25.70 4.77 -6.69
CA PHE A 814 25.64 3.55 -7.48
C PHE A 814 27.07 3.09 -7.85
N ASP A 815 27.41 1.85 -7.51
CA ASP A 815 28.72 1.26 -7.77
C ASP A 815 28.66 0.22 -8.90
N GLY A 816 27.59 -0.58 -8.96
CA GLY A 816 27.38 -1.52 -10.05
C GLY A 816 26.24 -2.51 -9.81
N ILE A 817 25.89 -3.28 -10.83
CA ILE A 817 24.97 -4.43 -10.69
C ILE A 817 25.78 -5.66 -10.30
N VAL A 818 25.28 -6.40 -9.32
CA VAL A 818 25.85 -7.68 -8.88
C VAL A 818 24.84 -8.80 -9.06
N PRO A 819 25.29 -10.07 -9.21
CA PRO A 819 24.39 -11.21 -9.22
C PRO A 819 23.54 -11.23 -7.96
N GLY A 820 22.24 -11.47 -8.15
CA GLY A 820 21.28 -11.60 -7.06
C GLY A 820 21.49 -12.85 -6.21
N THR A 821 20.58 -13.08 -5.27
CA THR A 821 20.75 -14.11 -4.24
C THR A 821 20.72 -15.55 -4.78
N GLY A 822 20.34 -15.76 -6.05
CA GLY A 822 20.43 -17.02 -6.78
C GLY A 822 19.75 -18.20 -6.07
N ARG A 823 18.53 -18.55 -6.48
CA ARG A 823 17.98 -19.87 -6.18
C ARG A 823 18.43 -20.90 -7.20
#